data_AF-A0A540V0C1-F1
#
_entry.id   AF-A0A540V0C1-F1
#
_cell.length_a   1.000
_cell.length_b   1.000
_cell.length_c   1.000
_cell.angle_alpha   90.00
_cell.angle_beta   90.00
_cell.angle_gamma   90.00
#
_symmetry.space_group_name_H-M   'P 1'
#
loop_
_entity.id
_entity.type
_entity.pdbx_description
1 polymer ?
#
loop_
_entity_poly.entity_id
_entity_poly.type
_entity_poly.pdbx_seq_one_letter_code
_entity_poly.pdbx_strand_id
1 'polypeptide(L)'
;MHINEKIENMVSSYNSSKLRIALSVIWNLGLVFFIIFLIGFVFVFSIGVGYFASLVDEEPLYTKEEMRKQIFNYEETSEMYFAGNVYIGKVRTDLERKKTTLDQVSPLLIQAVLATEDEFFYEHEGIVPKAVFRGLLQDFTNASTQTGGSTLTQQLIKNQILTNEVSYERKAKELLLALRLEHFMSKDEILEAYLNIIPYGRNASGRNIAGVETAAQGIFGKSASELNLPQAAYIAGIPQAPFSYTPYTQKGQLKNMEGLQPGIERMKVVLYRMKEAGYITEEQYQEAINYDITKDFKDPVIETIRYPYLTFEIERRAKEIMARILAEKDGIDPKRFDEEENLYKKYLILAERDIRSGGYRIHTTIDKGLYDAMNKAAKEFKYYGHTFTKTVIDPETTQEVEVPDPVQVGSILIENKTGRILGFVGGRDFKIIQVNHATQATRSNGSTMKPLLVYGPAIEYGVIGAGSPVVDVKFRYKGWAPTNYNPNEERGIIPAREALAYSQNLTAIRLYDQIVDKRPAELLVKMGFSKLTEADFVNPAAAIGAITNGVTVEENTNAYATFANGGKFIDAYMIEKIEDAEGNIIYQHSSEPVQVFSPEASYIITDMMRDVFQYGTATKARNTLKFSSDFAGKTGTSQNYKDVWLVGYNPNVTLGVWLGYDKNRTLYQFNGTYFQPSVRINLLWATLMNAAYDVKPELIAAKERFQKPKNVVYASFCGISGMAPSKACSNAGLVRSDLFIRKFVPRKVDDSFVSSETRTVKINGETYLALDSTPEEFTYPSNGISLKKEFITKILGRFGGNPDKLLGESILKVVDIKQFNPDQSAPKPVSVTLKGNTLSWSSSPSRDVVGYRVYDLSNGGKKLIASVKSGERLSIPVGKGQYGVAAVDITGLESEIAKTQPIQEPSPKDEKIDQKPPKENGKDKNPPATDPSDGQNQEDPDPNNQEPPDQNAQEPSEENDQP
;
A
#
# COMPACT_ATOMS: atom_id res chain seq x y z
N MET A 1 -78.81 9.42 49.25
CA MET A 1 -79.92 9.75 50.17
C MET A 1 -80.05 8.73 51.30
N HIS A 2 -80.64 7.54 51.08
CA HIS A 2 -81.01 6.57 52.14
C HIS A 2 -80.00 6.25 53.25
N ILE A 3 -78.69 6.32 53.03
CA ILE A 3 -77.70 6.11 54.10
C ILE A 3 -77.71 7.28 55.12
N ASN A 4 -77.75 8.53 54.66
CA ASN A 4 -77.90 9.68 55.56
C ASN A 4 -79.24 9.61 56.29
N GLU A 5 -80.35 9.36 55.60
CA GLU A 5 -81.67 9.23 56.24
C GLU A 5 -81.68 8.16 57.35
N LYS A 6 -81.05 7.00 57.12
CA LYS A 6 -80.95 5.95 58.16
C LYS A 6 -80.10 6.38 59.34
N ILE A 7 -78.99 7.09 59.11
CA ILE A 7 -78.09 7.55 60.17
C ILE A 7 -78.70 8.73 60.95
N GLU A 8 -79.35 9.68 60.27
CA GLU A 8 -80.06 10.80 60.91
C GLU A 8 -81.24 10.30 61.76
N ASN A 9 -82.01 9.31 61.29
CA ASN A 9 -83.06 8.67 62.10
C ASN A 9 -82.50 7.87 63.29
N MET A 10 -81.35 7.22 63.13
CA MET A 10 -80.67 6.53 64.24
C MET A 10 -80.20 7.54 65.30
N VAL A 11 -79.58 8.64 64.86
CA VAL A 11 -79.09 9.74 65.70
C VAL A 11 -80.22 10.55 66.34
N SER A 12 -81.39 10.65 65.69
CA SER A 12 -82.56 11.36 66.23
C SER A 12 -83.21 10.66 67.43
N SER A 13 -83.08 9.34 67.53
CA SER A 13 -83.70 8.50 68.58
C SER A 13 -83.15 8.67 70.00
N TYR A 14 -82.02 9.37 70.18
CA TYR A 14 -81.42 9.61 71.50
C TYR A 14 -81.99 10.85 72.20
N ASN A 15 -82.59 10.65 73.38
CA ASN A 15 -83.22 11.70 74.22
C ASN A 15 -82.26 12.76 74.81
N SER A 16 -80.96 12.72 74.51
CA SER A 16 -79.98 13.74 74.94
C SER A 16 -79.60 14.63 73.76
N SER A 17 -80.03 15.89 73.79
CA SER A 17 -79.73 16.88 72.74
C SER A 17 -78.23 17.06 72.51
N LYS A 18 -77.42 17.04 73.59
CA LYS A 18 -75.96 17.12 73.52
C LYS A 18 -75.34 15.89 72.85
N LEU A 19 -75.82 14.69 73.15
CA LEU A 19 -75.31 13.45 72.55
C LEU A 19 -75.65 13.37 71.06
N ARG A 20 -76.88 13.77 70.69
CA ARG A 20 -77.33 13.85 69.30
C ARG A 20 -76.44 14.78 68.45
N ILE A 21 -76.12 15.97 68.97
CA ILE A 21 -75.23 16.93 68.32
C ILE A 21 -73.81 16.36 68.20
N ALA A 22 -73.28 15.71 69.24
CA ALA A 22 -71.94 15.12 69.21
C ALA A 22 -71.83 14.03 68.12
N LEU A 23 -72.82 13.14 68.01
CA LEU A 23 -72.84 12.09 66.99
C LEU A 23 -72.97 12.65 65.57
N SER A 24 -73.81 13.67 65.34
CA SER A 24 -73.91 14.31 64.02
C SER A 24 -72.62 15.06 63.65
N VAL A 25 -71.94 15.67 64.62
CA VAL A 25 -70.61 16.30 64.40
C VAL A 25 -69.56 15.25 64.05
N ILE A 26 -69.52 14.11 64.74
CA ILE A 26 -68.58 13.01 64.42
C ILE A 26 -68.85 12.44 63.02
N TRP A 27 -70.12 12.22 62.64
CA TRP A 27 -70.47 11.74 61.29
C TRP A 27 -70.08 12.76 60.20
N ASN A 28 -70.38 14.04 60.41
CA ASN A 28 -70.04 15.10 59.44
C ASN A 28 -68.53 15.30 59.33
N LEU A 29 -67.77 15.21 60.43
CA LEU A 29 -66.31 15.20 60.39
C LEU A 29 -65.78 13.97 59.64
N GLY A 30 -66.35 12.79 59.86
CA GLY A 30 -66.00 11.57 59.12
C GLY A 30 -66.25 11.71 57.60
N LEU A 31 -67.38 12.29 57.21
CA LEU A 31 -67.68 12.63 55.81
C LEU A 31 -66.70 13.66 55.24
N VAL A 32 -66.35 14.71 56.00
CA VAL A 32 -65.35 15.70 55.58
C VAL A 32 -63.97 15.07 55.41
N PHE A 33 -63.53 14.21 56.34
CA PHE A 33 -62.28 13.46 56.20
C PHE A 33 -62.31 12.50 55.00
N PHE A 34 -63.43 11.82 54.74
CA PHE A 34 -63.58 10.96 53.56
C PHE A 34 -63.53 11.77 52.26
N ILE A 35 -64.16 12.94 52.20
CA ILE A 35 -64.13 13.83 51.02
C ILE A 35 -62.73 14.41 50.82
N ILE A 36 -62.04 14.84 51.89
CA ILE A 36 -60.63 15.30 51.82
C ILE A 36 -59.72 14.17 51.35
N PHE A 37 -59.91 12.94 51.86
CA PHE A 37 -59.17 11.76 51.41
C PHE A 37 -59.44 11.45 49.94
N LEU A 38 -60.70 11.51 49.49
CA LEU A 38 -61.07 11.26 48.09
C LEU A 38 -60.49 12.32 47.15
N ILE A 39 -60.56 13.60 47.52
CA ILE A 39 -59.97 14.70 46.75
C ILE A 39 -58.44 14.57 46.71
N GLY A 40 -57.81 14.26 47.84
CA GLY A 40 -56.37 14.02 47.92
C GLY A 40 -55.93 12.81 47.09
N PHE A 41 -56.68 11.71 47.13
CA PHE A 41 -56.45 10.52 46.32
C PHE A 41 -56.57 10.84 44.83
N VAL A 42 -57.64 11.51 44.39
CA VAL A 42 -57.83 11.92 42.99
C VAL A 42 -56.72 12.87 42.54
N PHE A 43 -56.32 13.84 43.36
CA PHE A 43 -55.23 14.77 43.05
C PHE A 43 -53.88 14.06 42.88
N VAL A 44 -53.51 13.17 43.81
CA VAL A 44 -52.28 12.37 43.74
C VAL A 44 -52.32 11.40 42.55
N PHE A 45 -53.47 10.78 42.28
CA PHE A 45 -53.67 9.90 41.13
C PHE A 45 -53.54 10.66 39.80
N SER A 46 -54.14 11.85 39.68
CA SER A 46 -54.00 12.70 38.50
C SER A 46 -52.56 13.17 38.27
N ILE A 47 -51.81 13.49 39.33
CA ILE A 47 -50.37 13.77 39.23
C ILE A 47 -49.60 12.53 38.75
N GLY A 48 -49.89 11.35 39.31
CA GLY A 48 -49.25 10.09 38.90
C GLY A 48 -49.51 9.74 37.43
N VAL A 49 -50.75 9.89 36.95
CA VAL A 49 -51.11 9.67 35.54
C VAL A 49 -50.47 10.71 34.63
N GLY A 50 -50.47 11.99 35.02
CA GLY A 50 -49.81 13.06 34.26
C GLY A 50 -48.30 12.85 34.15
N TYR A 51 -47.66 12.45 35.24
CA TYR A 51 -46.22 12.13 35.27
C TYR A 51 -45.91 10.90 34.39
N PHE A 52 -46.70 9.82 34.49
CA PHE A 52 -46.54 8.65 33.63
C PHE A 52 -46.68 9.02 32.14
N ALA A 53 -47.65 9.87 31.79
CA ALA A 53 -47.82 10.35 30.42
C ALA A 53 -46.59 11.12 29.91
N SER A 54 -45.99 11.99 30.72
CA SER A 54 -44.74 12.71 30.41
C SER A 54 -43.46 11.86 30.43
N LEU A 55 -43.58 10.54 30.60
CA LEU A 55 -42.47 9.58 30.47
C LEU A 55 -42.63 8.67 29.23
N VAL A 56 -43.71 8.83 28.46
CA VAL A 56 -44.06 7.95 27.33
C VAL A 56 -44.64 8.73 26.13
N ASP A 57 -44.59 10.06 26.13
CA ASP A 57 -45.13 10.93 25.08
C ASP A 57 -44.26 10.96 23.81
N GLU A 58 -42.94 10.82 23.95
CA GLU A 58 -42.02 10.60 22.83
C GLU A 58 -42.01 9.14 22.28
N GLU A 59 -42.76 8.21 22.89
CA GLU A 59 -42.74 6.79 22.51
C GLU A 59 -43.56 6.53 21.23
N PRO A 60 -42.97 5.96 20.16
CA PRO A 60 -43.67 5.77 18.90
C PRO A 60 -44.81 4.74 18.99
N LEU A 61 -45.92 5.03 18.32
CA LEU A 61 -47.14 4.22 18.35
C LEU A 61 -47.04 2.98 17.43
N TYR A 62 -46.14 2.03 17.75
CA TYR A 62 -45.95 0.79 16.98
C TYR A 62 -47.26 0.08 16.60
N THR A 63 -47.40 -0.26 15.33
CA THR A 63 -48.45 -1.16 14.84
C THR A 63 -48.21 -2.61 15.29
N LYS A 64 -49.21 -3.47 15.13
CA LYS A 64 -49.08 -4.91 15.38
C LYS A 64 -47.99 -5.55 14.50
N GLU A 65 -47.82 -5.09 13.28
CA GLU A 65 -46.83 -5.63 12.34
C GLU A 65 -45.41 -5.20 12.70
N GLU A 66 -45.19 -3.92 13.03
CA GLU A 66 -43.89 -3.41 13.48
C GLU A 66 -43.46 -4.02 14.83
N MET A 67 -44.37 -4.08 15.81
CA MET A 67 -44.06 -4.66 17.12
C MET A 67 -43.76 -6.16 17.01
N ARG A 68 -44.54 -6.92 16.22
CA ARG A 68 -44.22 -8.32 15.92
C ARG A 68 -42.89 -8.44 15.19
N LYS A 69 -42.59 -7.58 14.22
CA LYS A 69 -41.31 -7.60 13.51
C LYS A 69 -40.14 -7.36 14.45
N GLN A 70 -40.24 -6.44 15.41
CA GLN A 70 -39.18 -6.21 16.40
C GLN A 70 -39.01 -7.39 17.36
N ILE A 71 -40.10 -7.96 17.87
CA ILE A 71 -40.05 -9.06 18.84
C ILE A 71 -39.65 -10.41 18.21
N PHE A 72 -40.04 -10.65 16.96
CA PHE A 72 -39.63 -11.83 16.19
C PHE A 72 -38.37 -11.60 15.35
N ASN A 73 -37.66 -10.47 15.54
CA ASN A 73 -36.32 -10.28 14.97
C ASN A 73 -35.28 -11.09 15.77
N TYR A 74 -35.41 -12.42 15.70
CA TYR A 74 -34.44 -13.36 16.21
C TYR A 74 -33.14 -13.20 15.44
N GLU A 75 -32.27 -12.31 15.92
CA GLU A 75 -30.99 -11.93 15.31
C GLU A 75 -30.23 -13.15 14.72
N GLU A 76 -30.41 -13.39 13.42
CA GLU A 76 -29.78 -14.51 12.74
C GLU A 76 -28.37 -14.13 12.33
N THR A 77 -27.40 -14.93 12.78
CA THR A 77 -26.00 -14.66 12.49
C THR A 77 -25.70 -14.91 11.02
N SER A 78 -25.40 -13.82 10.30
CA SER A 78 -24.99 -13.84 8.89
C SER A 78 -23.84 -14.81 8.60
N GLU A 79 -23.83 -15.35 7.39
CA GLU A 79 -22.93 -16.40 6.94
C GLU A 79 -22.02 -15.94 5.81
N MET A 80 -20.79 -16.46 5.78
CA MET A 80 -19.78 -16.11 4.78
C MET A 80 -19.46 -17.31 3.89
N TYR A 81 -19.28 -17.06 2.60
CA TYR A 81 -19.06 -18.09 1.58
C TYR A 81 -17.88 -17.74 0.65
N PHE A 82 -17.06 -18.74 0.34
CA PHE A 82 -16.13 -18.73 -0.80
C PHE A 82 -16.92 -18.70 -2.13
N ALA A 83 -16.23 -18.42 -3.24
CA ALA A 83 -16.78 -18.60 -4.58
C ALA A 83 -17.31 -20.02 -4.78
N GLY A 84 -18.42 -20.16 -5.51
CA GLY A 84 -19.13 -21.44 -5.67
C GLY A 84 -19.93 -21.86 -4.44
N ASN A 85 -20.31 -20.92 -3.57
CA ASN A 85 -21.15 -21.12 -2.38
C ASN A 85 -20.56 -22.12 -1.36
N VAL A 86 -19.24 -22.23 -1.28
CA VAL A 86 -18.58 -23.09 -0.28
C VAL A 86 -18.46 -22.34 1.04
N TYR A 87 -19.19 -22.79 2.07
CA TYR A 87 -19.27 -22.15 3.39
C TYR A 87 -17.91 -21.94 4.07
N ILE A 88 -17.69 -20.74 4.62
CA ILE A 88 -16.52 -20.34 5.42
C ILE A 88 -16.82 -20.49 6.91
N GLY A 89 -17.96 -19.96 7.35
CA GLY A 89 -18.31 -19.76 8.75
C GLY A 89 -19.30 -18.61 8.94
N LYS A 90 -19.72 -18.40 10.19
CA LYS A 90 -20.58 -17.30 10.62
C LYS A 90 -19.80 -16.02 10.92
N VAL A 91 -20.43 -14.87 10.70
CA VAL A 91 -19.96 -13.55 11.17
C VAL A 91 -19.88 -13.55 12.69
N ARG A 92 -18.90 -12.84 13.25
CA ARG A 92 -18.68 -12.79 14.70
C ARG A 92 -19.68 -11.87 15.40
N THR A 93 -20.56 -12.45 16.21
CA THR A 93 -21.55 -11.74 17.04
C THR A 93 -21.10 -11.59 18.50
N ASP A 94 -21.74 -10.67 19.24
CA ASP A 94 -21.53 -10.53 20.68
C ASP A 94 -22.35 -11.54 21.51
N LEU A 95 -23.45 -12.07 20.93
CA LEU A 95 -24.20 -13.22 21.42
C LEU A 95 -24.46 -14.22 20.30
N GLU A 96 -24.31 -15.51 20.58
CA GLU A 96 -24.89 -16.57 19.75
C GLU A 96 -26.38 -16.74 20.04
N ARG A 97 -27.16 -17.02 18.99
CA ARG A 97 -28.52 -17.57 19.10
C ARG A 97 -28.73 -18.68 18.06
N LYS A 98 -29.52 -19.68 18.42
CA LYS A 98 -30.17 -20.63 17.50
C LYS A 98 -31.66 -20.61 17.81
N LYS A 99 -32.47 -20.30 16.79
CA LYS A 99 -33.93 -20.32 16.90
C LYS A 99 -34.46 -21.72 17.20
N THR A 100 -35.46 -21.81 18.07
CA THR A 100 -36.27 -23.00 18.33
C THR A 100 -37.75 -22.60 18.42
N THR A 101 -38.65 -23.54 18.17
CA THR A 101 -40.11 -23.34 18.36
C THR A 101 -40.56 -23.88 19.72
N LEU A 102 -41.71 -23.42 20.22
CA LEU A 102 -42.17 -23.77 21.58
C LEU A 102 -42.38 -25.29 21.80
N ASP A 103 -42.75 -26.03 20.74
CA ASP A 103 -42.88 -27.50 20.74
C ASP A 103 -41.53 -28.23 20.80
N GLN A 104 -40.42 -27.55 20.49
CA GLN A 104 -39.05 -28.07 20.54
C GLN A 104 -38.32 -27.70 21.85
N VAL A 105 -39.07 -27.32 22.89
CA VAL A 105 -38.57 -27.05 24.24
C VAL A 105 -39.16 -28.06 25.22
N SER A 106 -38.34 -28.62 26.12
CA SER A 106 -38.78 -29.57 27.14
C SER A 106 -39.89 -28.95 28.00
N PRO A 107 -41.04 -29.62 28.22
CA PRO A 107 -42.11 -29.12 29.09
C PRO A 107 -41.62 -28.80 30.52
N LEU A 108 -40.61 -29.53 30.99
CA LEU A 108 -39.95 -29.28 32.28
C LEU A 108 -39.26 -27.90 32.31
N LEU A 109 -38.69 -27.45 31.19
CA LEU A 109 -38.05 -26.14 31.09
C LEU A 109 -39.08 -25.01 31.00
N ILE A 110 -40.18 -25.23 30.27
CA ILE A 110 -41.31 -24.28 30.25
C ILE A 110 -41.86 -24.10 31.68
N GLN A 111 -42.15 -25.20 32.38
CA GLN A 111 -42.60 -25.18 33.78
C GLN A 111 -41.58 -24.54 34.73
N ALA A 112 -40.28 -24.79 34.53
CA ALA A 112 -39.22 -24.21 35.34
C ALA A 112 -39.11 -22.68 35.20
N VAL A 113 -39.25 -22.16 33.96
CA VAL A 113 -39.27 -20.73 33.67
C VAL A 113 -40.52 -20.07 34.29
N LEU A 114 -41.70 -20.64 34.05
CA LEU A 114 -42.96 -20.14 34.60
C LEU A 114 -42.93 -20.07 36.13
N ALA A 115 -42.60 -21.17 36.82
CA ALA A 115 -42.55 -21.21 38.29
C ALA A 115 -41.56 -20.21 38.92
N THR A 116 -40.54 -19.77 38.17
CA THR A 116 -39.41 -18.98 38.69
C THR A 116 -39.53 -17.50 38.38
N GLU A 117 -39.92 -17.17 37.15
CA GLU A 117 -39.90 -15.80 36.64
C GLU A 117 -41.32 -15.20 36.58
N ASP A 118 -42.37 -16.00 36.36
CA ASP A 118 -43.75 -15.50 36.20
C ASP A 118 -44.82 -16.60 36.38
N GLU A 119 -45.09 -16.97 37.63
CA GLU A 119 -46.00 -18.07 38.02
C GLU A 119 -47.42 -17.90 37.43
N PHE A 120 -47.88 -16.65 37.32
CA PHE A 120 -49.22 -16.29 36.85
C PHE A 120 -49.23 -15.79 35.40
N PHE A 121 -48.21 -16.13 34.60
CA PHE A 121 -48.03 -15.63 33.24
C PHE A 121 -49.29 -15.75 32.38
N TYR A 122 -50.02 -16.87 32.44
CA TYR A 122 -51.23 -17.09 31.66
C TYR A 122 -52.49 -16.37 32.20
N GLU A 123 -52.44 -15.78 33.40
CA GLU A 123 -53.58 -15.09 34.04
C GLU A 123 -53.57 -13.56 33.87
N HIS A 124 -52.39 -12.94 33.72
CA HIS A 124 -52.25 -11.48 33.68
C HIS A 124 -52.24 -10.93 32.24
N GLU A 125 -52.56 -9.63 32.06
CA GLU A 125 -52.40 -8.91 30.79
C GLU A 125 -51.16 -8.01 30.87
N GLY A 126 -49.99 -8.50 30.44
CA GLY A 126 -48.72 -7.75 30.39
C GLY A 126 -48.04 -7.44 31.73
N ILE A 127 -48.80 -7.10 32.77
CA ILE A 127 -48.30 -6.64 34.07
C ILE A 127 -49.10 -7.29 35.21
N VAL A 128 -48.49 -7.40 36.40
CA VAL A 128 -49.18 -7.80 37.63
C VAL A 128 -49.40 -6.55 38.51
N PRO A 129 -50.60 -5.94 38.57
CA PRO A 129 -50.80 -4.64 39.24
C PRO A 129 -50.44 -4.65 40.74
N LYS A 130 -50.68 -5.78 41.41
CA LYS A 130 -50.30 -6.00 42.82
C LYS A 130 -48.78 -5.97 43.03
N ALA A 131 -47.99 -6.37 42.03
CA ALA A 131 -46.53 -6.36 42.07
C ALA A 131 -45.99 -4.94 41.79
N VAL A 132 -46.55 -4.23 40.82
CA VAL A 132 -46.20 -2.83 40.51
C VAL A 132 -46.43 -1.94 41.74
N PHE A 133 -47.61 -2.03 42.37
CA PHE A 133 -47.92 -1.25 43.57
C PHE A 133 -47.05 -1.63 44.78
N ARG A 134 -46.67 -2.92 44.91
CA ARG A 134 -45.74 -3.39 45.94
C ARG A 134 -44.33 -2.82 45.74
N GLY A 135 -43.84 -2.77 44.50
CA GLY A 135 -42.54 -2.19 44.15
C GLY A 135 -42.48 -0.70 44.53
N LEU A 136 -43.47 0.08 44.11
CA LEU A 136 -43.57 1.50 44.46
C LEU A 136 -43.58 1.75 45.99
N LEU A 137 -44.22 0.87 46.77
CA LEU A 137 -44.19 0.94 48.23
C LEU A 137 -42.83 0.52 48.83
N GLN A 138 -42.16 -0.50 48.27
CA GLN A 138 -40.82 -0.92 48.69
C GLN A 138 -39.78 0.19 48.44
N ASP A 139 -39.85 0.85 47.28
CA ASP A 139 -38.97 1.96 46.93
C ASP A 139 -39.23 3.19 47.82
N PHE A 140 -40.50 3.55 48.05
CA PHE A 140 -40.86 4.66 48.95
C PHE A 140 -40.47 4.41 50.41
N THR A 141 -40.36 3.14 50.84
CA THR A 141 -39.99 2.78 52.21
C THR A 141 -38.51 2.42 52.39
N ASN A 142 -37.69 2.51 51.34
CA ASN A 142 -36.29 2.05 51.35
C ASN A 142 -36.14 0.60 51.87
N ALA A 143 -37.02 -0.30 51.44
CA ALA A 143 -36.98 -1.70 51.86
C ALA A 143 -35.67 -2.39 51.45
N SER A 144 -35.00 -3.07 52.38
CA SER A 144 -33.70 -3.72 52.16
C SER A 144 -33.74 -4.94 51.22
N THR A 145 -34.94 -5.38 50.82
CA THR A 145 -35.19 -6.43 49.83
C THR A 145 -36.34 -6.02 48.89
N GLN A 146 -35.99 -5.48 47.72
CA GLN A 146 -36.93 -5.34 46.61
C GLN A 146 -37.34 -6.73 46.10
N THR A 147 -38.64 -7.01 46.02
CA THR A 147 -39.12 -8.25 45.38
C THR A 147 -39.26 -8.05 43.89
N GLY A 148 -38.46 -8.76 43.08
CA GLY A 148 -38.54 -8.74 41.62
C GLY A 148 -39.93 -9.16 41.14
N GLY A 149 -40.69 -8.20 40.60
CA GLY A 149 -42.06 -8.40 40.14
C GLY A 149 -42.28 -7.84 38.74
N SER A 150 -41.45 -8.28 37.79
CA SER A 150 -41.56 -7.91 36.36
C SER A 150 -41.78 -9.17 35.52
N THR A 151 -42.86 -9.16 34.73
CA THR A 151 -43.37 -10.31 33.98
C THR A 151 -42.42 -10.77 32.86
N LEU A 152 -42.64 -11.96 32.30
CA LEU A 152 -41.92 -12.43 31.10
C LEU A 152 -42.08 -11.42 29.95
N THR A 153 -43.27 -10.86 29.78
CA THR A 153 -43.58 -9.82 28.78
C THR A 153 -42.75 -8.55 28.99
N GLN A 154 -42.64 -8.07 30.23
CA GLN A 154 -41.80 -6.92 30.58
C GLN A 154 -40.30 -7.21 30.37
N GLN A 155 -39.85 -8.41 30.73
CA GLN A 155 -38.47 -8.85 30.48
C GLN A 155 -38.16 -8.93 28.98
N LEU A 156 -39.10 -9.41 28.16
CA LEU A 156 -38.96 -9.50 26.70
C LEU A 156 -38.84 -8.10 26.06
N ILE A 157 -39.75 -7.17 26.40
CA ILE A 157 -39.70 -5.76 25.96
C ILE A 157 -38.34 -5.11 26.28
N LYS A 158 -37.86 -5.30 27.52
CA LYS A 158 -36.56 -4.80 28.00
C LYS A 158 -35.37 -5.33 27.19
N ASN A 159 -35.46 -6.54 26.60
CA ASN A 159 -34.36 -7.18 25.87
C ASN A 159 -34.45 -7.02 24.34
N GLN A 160 -35.49 -6.39 23.78
CA GLN A 160 -35.65 -6.21 22.32
C GLN A 160 -35.93 -4.77 21.88
N ILE A 161 -36.86 -4.09 22.54
CA ILE A 161 -37.33 -2.76 22.09
C ILE A 161 -36.59 -1.65 22.82
N LEU A 162 -36.30 -1.85 24.11
CA LEU A 162 -35.71 -0.83 24.98
C LEU A 162 -34.21 -0.97 25.17
N THR A 163 -33.58 0.15 25.53
CA THR A 163 -32.18 0.28 25.94
C THR A 163 -31.93 -0.36 27.31
N ASN A 164 -30.65 -0.60 27.66
CA ASN A 164 -30.26 -1.16 28.97
C ASN A 164 -30.16 -0.13 30.11
N GLU A 165 -30.65 1.11 29.94
CA GLU A 165 -30.47 2.18 30.92
C GLU A 165 -31.45 2.12 32.10
N VAL A 166 -30.99 2.38 33.33
CA VAL A 166 -31.85 2.28 34.52
C VAL A 166 -32.50 3.63 34.82
N SER A 167 -33.58 3.95 34.12
CA SER A 167 -34.40 5.15 34.34
C SER A 167 -35.87 4.83 34.64
N TYR A 168 -36.55 5.74 35.35
CA TYR A 168 -38.01 5.67 35.56
C TYR A 168 -38.78 5.76 34.24
N GLU A 169 -38.27 6.55 33.30
CA GLU A 169 -38.80 6.69 31.94
C GLU A 169 -38.81 5.35 31.21
N ARG A 170 -37.67 4.65 31.16
CA ARG A 170 -37.60 3.31 30.56
C ARG A 170 -38.56 2.34 31.24
N LYS A 171 -38.75 2.42 32.57
CA LYS A 171 -39.70 1.54 33.28
C LYS A 171 -41.18 1.88 32.98
N ALA A 172 -41.51 3.14 32.71
CA ALA A 172 -42.83 3.55 32.22
C ALA A 172 -43.09 3.04 30.79
N LYS A 173 -42.11 3.20 29.90
CA LYS A 173 -42.12 2.65 28.53
C LYS A 173 -42.24 1.12 28.54
N GLU A 174 -41.51 0.44 29.43
CA GLU A 174 -41.56 -1.03 29.62
C GLU A 174 -42.96 -1.51 30.04
N LEU A 175 -43.65 -0.78 30.93
CA LEU A 175 -45.04 -1.06 31.32
C LEU A 175 -46.02 -0.86 30.15
N LEU A 176 -45.93 0.27 29.45
CA LEU A 176 -46.81 0.61 28.32
C LEU A 176 -46.67 -0.39 27.16
N LEU A 177 -45.44 -0.71 26.78
CA LEU A 177 -45.15 -1.63 25.68
C LEU A 177 -45.50 -3.07 26.04
N ALA A 178 -45.35 -3.51 27.30
CA ALA A 178 -45.77 -4.85 27.72
C ALA A 178 -47.30 -5.03 27.62
N LEU A 179 -48.09 -4.04 28.05
CA LEU A 179 -49.54 -4.03 27.86
C LEU A 179 -49.92 -4.09 26.36
N ARG A 180 -49.21 -3.32 25.52
CA ARG A 180 -49.44 -3.27 24.06
C ARG A 180 -49.07 -4.58 23.36
N LEU A 181 -47.99 -5.24 23.82
CA LEU A 181 -47.52 -6.51 23.25
C LEU A 181 -48.53 -7.64 23.44
N GLU A 182 -49.11 -7.75 24.63
CA GLU A 182 -50.13 -8.78 24.96
C GLU A 182 -51.47 -8.53 24.27
N HIS A 183 -51.76 -7.29 23.89
CA HIS A 183 -52.88 -6.98 23.01
C HIS A 183 -52.64 -7.40 21.54
N PHE A 184 -51.38 -7.60 21.14
CA PHE A 184 -50.99 -7.89 19.75
C PHE A 184 -50.51 -9.33 19.50
N MET A 185 -50.00 -10.03 20.51
CA MET A 185 -49.42 -11.39 20.45
C MET A 185 -50.04 -12.30 21.51
N SER A 186 -50.09 -13.61 21.25
CA SER A 186 -50.58 -14.58 22.23
C SER A 186 -49.53 -14.89 23.30
N LYS A 187 -49.96 -15.52 24.41
CA LYS A 187 -49.07 -15.99 25.48
C LYS A 187 -47.98 -16.93 24.96
N ASP A 188 -48.35 -17.88 24.12
CA ASP A 188 -47.42 -18.86 23.54
C ASP A 188 -46.40 -18.18 22.61
N GLU A 189 -46.83 -17.18 21.83
CA GLU A 189 -45.95 -16.36 20.98
C GLU A 189 -44.96 -15.52 21.81
N ILE A 190 -45.41 -14.94 22.92
CA ILE A 190 -44.57 -14.16 23.86
C ILE A 190 -43.58 -15.08 24.58
N LEU A 191 -44.01 -16.28 24.97
CA LEU A 191 -43.18 -17.28 25.63
C LEU A 191 -42.12 -17.85 24.67
N GLU A 192 -42.48 -18.19 23.43
CA GLU A 192 -41.50 -18.58 22.41
C GLU A 192 -40.47 -17.48 22.17
N ALA A 193 -40.92 -16.22 22.07
CA ALA A 193 -40.02 -15.09 21.89
C ALA A 193 -39.06 -14.94 23.09
N TYR A 194 -39.56 -14.95 24.33
CA TYR A 194 -38.74 -14.92 25.55
C TYR A 194 -37.69 -16.04 25.55
N LEU A 195 -38.11 -17.29 25.30
CA LEU A 195 -37.24 -18.47 25.31
C LEU A 195 -36.18 -18.45 24.21
N ASN A 196 -36.34 -17.66 23.14
CA ASN A 196 -35.33 -17.48 22.09
C ASN A 196 -34.39 -16.29 22.31
N ILE A 197 -34.82 -15.27 23.07
CA ILE A 197 -34.15 -13.96 23.14
C ILE A 197 -33.24 -13.80 24.37
N ILE A 198 -33.62 -14.41 25.50
CA ILE A 198 -33.03 -14.11 26.81
C ILE A 198 -31.56 -14.58 26.91
N PRO A 199 -30.66 -13.80 27.54
CA PRO A 199 -29.25 -14.16 27.69
C PRO A 199 -29.03 -15.24 28.75
N TYR A 200 -28.28 -16.29 28.38
CA TYR A 200 -27.89 -17.41 29.25
C TYR A 200 -26.39 -17.40 29.61
N GLY A 201 -25.77 -16.22 29.56
CA GLY A 201 -24.38 -16.03 29.98
C GLY A 201 -23.41 -16.47 28.90
N ARG A 202 -22.61 -17.51 29.17
CA ARG A 202 -21.57 -18.04 28.28
C ARG A 202 -21.69 -19.54 28.06
N ASN A 203 -21.11 -20.04 26.97
CA ASN A 203 -20.97 -21.47 26.68
C ASN A 203 -19.52 -21.97 26.85
N ALA A 204 -19.32 -23.26 26.56
CA ALA A 204 -18.01 -23.92 26.59
C ALA A 204 -16.93 -23.32 25.66
N SER A 205 -17.25 -22.40 24.74
CA SER A 205 -16.25 -21.66 23.94
C SER A 205 -15.92 -20.26 24.50
N GLY A 206 -16.63 -19.83 25.55
CA GLY A 206 -16.47 -18.51 26.17
C GLY A 206 -17.26 -17.38 25.48
N ARG A 207 -17.84 -17.64 24.30
CA ARG A 207 -18.81 -16.74 23.66
C ARG A 207 -20.06 -16.58 24.52
N ASN A 208 -20.67 -15.40 24.46
CA ASN A 208 -21.92 -15.16 25.16
C ASN A 208 -23.08 -15.78 24.36
N ILE A 209 -24.14 -16.22 25.04
CA ILE A 209 -25.25 -16.97 24.43
C ILE A 209 -26.62 -16.45 24.86
N ALA A 210 -27.59 -16.54 23.96
CA ALA A 210 -29.00 -16.28 24.22
C ALA A 210 -29.91 -17.33 23.56
N GLY A 211 -31.10 -17.50 24.12
CA GLY A 211 -32.06 -18.53 23.71
C GLY A 211 -31.76 -19.92 24.30
N VAL A 212 -32.82 -20.65 24.67
CA VAL A 212 -32.71 -21.90 25.44
C VAL A 212 -32.08 -23.06 24.67
N GLU A 213 -32.26 -23.13 23.36
CA GLU A 213 -31.61 -24.14 22.52
C GLU A 213 -30.10 -23.89 22.44
N THR A 214 -29.67 -22.62 22.29
CA THR A 214 -28.26 -22.23 22.37
C THR A 214 -27.68 -22.54 23.75
N ALA A 215 -28.45 -22.31 24.82
CA ALA A 215 -28.05 -22.60 26.19
C ALA A 215 -27.89 -24.11 26.45
N ALA A 216 -28.86 -24.92 26.02
CA ALA A 216 -28.81 -26.38 26.09
C ALA A 216 -27.59 -26.95 25.33
N GLN A 217 -27.39 -26.54 24.07
CA GLN A 217 -26.27 -27.01 23.26
C GLN A 217 -24.91 -26.47 23.75
N GLY A 218 -24.89 -25.26 24.30
CA GLY A 218 -23.70 -24.56 24.78
C GLY A 218 -23.20 -25.00 26.16
N ILE A 219 -24.12 -25.45 27.03
CA ILE A 219 -23.83 -25.85 28.42
C ILE A 219 -23.85 -27.37 28.60
N PHE A 220 -24.84 -28.06 28.04
CA PHE A 220 -25.03 -29.51 28.23
C PHE A 220 -24.79 -30.34 26.96
N GLY A 221 -24.65 -29.71 25.79
CA GLY A 221 -24.47 -30.41 24.51
C GLY A 221 -25.73 -31.09 23.96
N LYS A 222 -26.90 -30.84 24.56
CA LYS A 222 -28.21 -31.40 24.21
C LYS A 222 -29.11 -30.36 23.51
N SER A 223 -30.23 -30.78 22.92
CA SER A 223 -31.32 -29.86 22.58
C SER A 223 -32.10 -29.42 23.83
N ALA A 224 -32.75 -28.26 23.77
CA ALA A 224 -33.71 -27.79 24.77
C ALA A 224 -34.89 -28.77 24.96
N SER A 225 -35.21 -29.58 23.95
CA SER A 225 -36.20 -30.66 24.03
C SER A 225 -35.77 -31.85 24.90
N GLU A 226 -34.47 -32.07 25.08
CA GLU A 226 -33.88 -33.27 25.72
C GLU A 226 -33.46 -33.04 27.19
N LEU A 227 -33.75 -31.85 27.75
CA LEU A 227 -33.32 -31.49 29.10
C LEU A 227 -34.09 -32.26 30.18
N ASN A 228 -33.34 -32.90 31.08
CA ASN A 228 -33.88 -33.49 32.30
C ASN A 228 -34.28 -32.41 33.34
N LEU A 229 -34.95 -32.79 34.42
CA LEU A 229 -35.46 -31.84 35.42
C LEU A 229 -34.35 -30.95 36.05
N PRO A 230 -33.20 -31.48 36.54
CA PRO A 230 -32.07 -30.66 36.99
C PRO A 230 -31.54 -29.70 35.92
N GLN A 231 -31.35 -30.15 34.67
CA GLN A 231 -30.86 -29.32 33.57
C GLN A 231 -31.85 -28.21 33.21
N ALA A 232 -33.14 -28.53 33.14
CA ALA A 232 -34.21 -27.58 32.89
C ALA A 232 -34.26 -26.49 33.97
N ALA A 233 -34.20 -26.89 35.24
CA ALA A 233 -34.14 -25.97 36.37
C ALA A 233 -32.86 -25.11 36.38
N TYR A 234 -31.72 -25.67 35.94
CA TYR A 234 -30.48 -24.93 35.82
C TYR A 234 -30.57 -23.84 34.74
N ILE A 235 -31.05 -24.18 33.54
CA ILE A 235 -31.25 -23.21 32.44
C ILE A 235 -32.23 -22.11 32.87
N ALA A 236 -33.40 -22.46 33.41
CA ALA A 236 -34.39 -21.49 33.90
C ALA A 236 -33.86 -20.58 35.03
N GLY A 237 -32.85 -21.02 35.78
CA GLY A 237 -32.23 -20.22 36.84
C GLY A 237 -31.31 -19.11 36.34
N ILE A 238 -30.62 -19.31 35.22
CA ILE A 238 -29.56 -18.44 34.71
C ILE A 238 -29.99 -16.98 34.40
N PRO A 239 -31.15 -16.68 33.77
CA PRO A 239 -31.55 -15.33 33.33
C PRO A 239 -31.43 -14.22 34.37
N GLN A 240 -31.63 -14.54 35.66
CA GLN A 240 -31.54 -13.57 36.75
C GLN A 240 -30.12 -12.97 36.92
N ALA A 241 -29.05 -13.74 36.66
CA ALA A 241 -27.67 -13.26 36.73
C ALA A 241 -26.75 -14.03 35.75
N PRO A 242 -26.86 -13.82 34.43
CA PRO A 242 -26.40 -14.81 33.45
C PRO A 242 -24.90 -15.11 33.50
N PHE A 243 -24.06 -14.10 33.69
CA PHE A 243 -22.60 -14.26 33.81
C PHE A 243 -22.14 -14.85 35.16
N SER A 244 -22.94 -14.68 36.21
CA SER A 244 -22.70 -15.29 37.51
C SER A 244 -23.07 -16.77 37.51
N TYR A 245 -24.22 -17.11 36.91
CA TYR A 245 -24.80 -18.45 36.96
C TYR A 245 -24.36 -19.41 35.84
N THR A 246 -23.91 -18.93 34.67
CA THR A 246 -23.23 -19.79 33.67
C THR A 246 -22.02 -20.52 34.28
N PRO A 247 -21.73 -21.78 33.92
CA PRO A 247 -20.58 -22.49 34.46
C PRO A 247 -19.22 -22.09 33.83
N TYR A 248 -19.21 -21.22 32.81
CA TYR A 248 -17.98 -20.91 32.03
C TYR A 248 -17.39 -19.51 32.27
N THR A 249 -16.08 -19.44 32.09
CA THR A 249 -15.28 -18.21 31.99
C THR A 249 -15.30 -17.63 30.57
N GLN A 250 -14.70 -16.46 30.38
CA GLN A 250 -14.54 -15.83 29.05
C GLN A 250 -13.65 -16.63 28.08
N LYS A 251 -12.88 -17.61 28.57
CA LYS A 251 -12.03 -18.49 27.75
C LYS A 251 -12.67 -19.85 27.45
N GLY A 252 -13.95 -20.04 27.77
CA GLY A 252 -14.64 -21.33 27.67
C GLY A 252 -14.24 -22.37 28.73
N GLN A 253 -13.25 -22.07 29.58
CA GLN A 253 -12.87 -22.91 30.71
C GLN A 253 -14.00 -22.90 31.75
N LEU A 254 -14.30 -24.07 32.34
CA LEU A 254 -15.19 -24.19 33.50
C LEU A 254 -14.66 -23.35 34.68
N LYS A 255 -15.58 -22.77 35.46
CA LYS A 255 -15.27 -22.11 36.73
C LYS A 255 -14.83 -23.14 37.78
N ASN A 256 -14.12 -22.69 38.81
CA ASN A 256 -13.90 -23.48 40.02
C ASN A 256 -15.23 -23.71 40.78
N MET A 257 -15.26 -24.65 41.73
CA MET A 257 -16.48 -24.97 42.50
C MET A 257 -17.14 -23.73 43.14
N GLU A 258 -16.33 -22.81 43.67
CA GLU A 258 -16.80 -21.53 44.22
C GLU A 258 -17.56 -20.68 43.19
N GLY A 259 -17.05 -20.58 41.95
CA GLY A 259 -17.71 -19.88 40.85
C GLY A 259 -18.89 -20.65 40.22
N LEU A 260 -19.00 -21.96 40.44
CA LEU A 260 -20.14 -22.78 40.01
C LEU A 260 -21.31 -22.71 41.02
N GLN A 261 -21.00 -22.62 42.32
CA GLN A 261 -22.00 -22.69 43.40
C GLN A 261 -23.21 -21.74 43.22
N PRO A 262 -23.06 -20.47 42.79
CA PRO A 262 -24.20 -19.56 42.65
C PRO A 262 -25.26 -20.05 41.66
N GLY A 263 -24.85 -20.67 40.54
CA GLY A 263 -25.79 -21.27 39.58
C GLY A 263 -26.44 -22.55 40.11
N ILE A 264 -25.70 -23.36 40.87
CA ILE A 264 -26.20 -24.60 41.49
C ILE A 264 -27.23 -24.29 42.59
N GLU A 265 -27.00 -23.28 43.44
CA GLU A 265 -28.01 -22.86 44.42
C GLU A 265 -29.24 -22.23 43.75
N ARG A 266 -29.06 -21.45 42.67
CA ARG A 266 -30.19 -20.93 41.88
C ARG A 266 -31.03 -22.06 41.27
N MET A 267 -30.40 -23.12 40.73
CA MET A 267 -31.10 -24.33 40.26
C MET A 267 -31.97 -24.96 41.36
N LYS A 268 -31.46 -25.08 42.60
CA LYS A 268 -32.26 -25.62 43.72
C LYS A 268 -33.45 -24.72 44.07
N VAL A 269 -33.29 -23.41 43.99
CA VAL A 269 -34.41 -22.45 44.15
C VAL A 269 -35.47 -22.64 43.06
N VAL A 270 -35.07 -22.88 41.81
CA VAL A 270 -35.99 -23.21 40.70
C VAL A 270 -36.74 -24.52 40.98
N LEU A 271 -36.03 -25.59 41.36
CA LEU A 271 -36.65 -26.87 41.73
C LEU A 271 -37.66 -26.70 42.88
N TYR A 272 -37.33 -25.88 43.88
CA TYR A 272 -38.24 -25.59 45.00
C TYR A 272 -39.49 -24.84 44.53
N ARG A 273 -39.35 -23.86 43.62
CA ARG A 273 -40.50 -23.17 43.01
C ARG A 273 -41.37 -24.09 42.16
N MET A 274 -40.78 -24.98 41.35
CA MET A 274 -41.55 -25.97 40.58
C MET A 274 -42.38 -26.89 41.48
N LYS A 275 -41.87 -27.22 42.66
CA LYS A 275 -42.59 -27.98 43.69
C LYS A 275 -43.70 -27.15 44.34
N GLU A 276 -43.45 -25.89 44.72
CA GLU A 276 -44.49 -25.01 45.28
C GLU A 276 -45.65 -24.77 44.30
N ALA A 277 -45.35 -24.58 43.01
CA ALA A 277 -46.33 -24.45 41.94
C ALA A 277 -47.00 -25.79 41.53
N GLY A 278 -46.60 -26.91 42.12
CA GLY A 278 -47.19 -28.23 41.87
C GLY A 278 -46.82 -28.89 40.53
N TYR A 279 -45.80 -28.39 39.81
CA TYR A 279 -45.32 -28.99 38.56
C TYR A 279 -44.50 -30.28 38.77
N ILE A 280 -43.91 -30.47 39.96
CA ILE A 280 -43.16 -31.68 40.33
C ILE A 280 -43.57 -32.19 41.72
N THR A 281 -43.44 -33.49 41.96
CA THR A 281 -43.72 -34.11 43.27
C THR A 281 -42.59 -33.91 44.28
N GLU A 282 -42.81 -34.25 45.55
CA GLU A 282 -41.75 -34.26 46.57
C GLU A 282 -40.62 -35.21 46.18
N GLU A 283 -40.94 -36.40 45.67
CA GLU A 283 -39.96 -37.41 45.28
C GLU A 283 -39.07 -36.91 44.15
N GLN A 284 -39.67 -36.29 43.12
CA GLN A 284 -38.94 -35.67 42.00
C GLN A 284 -38.06 -34.50 42.46
N TYR A 285 -38.54 -33.69 43.40
CA TYR A 285 -37.76 -32.61 44.01
C TYR A 285 -36.55 -33.17 44.78
N GLN A 286 -36.76 -34.18 45.64
CA GLN A 286 -35.70 -34.81 46.43
C GLN A 286 -34.67 -35.54 45.56
N GLU A 287 -35.07 -36.15 44.45
CA GLU A 287 -34.13 -36.70 43.45
C GLU A 287 -33.32 -35.57 42.79
N ALA A 288 -33.98 -34.53 42.30
CA ALA A 288 -33.36 -33.46 41.53
C ALA A 288 -32.39 -32.58 42.34
N ILE A 289 -32.65 -32.28 43.61
CA ILE A 289 -31.71 -31.48 44.45
C ILE A 289 -30.44 -32.24 44.83
N ASN A 290 -30.45 -33.58 44.75
CA ASN A 290 -29.29 -34.44 45.00
C ASN A 290 -28.53 -34.79 43.70
N TYR A 291 -28.99 -34.29 42.55
CA TYR A 291 -28.35 -34.54 41.26
C TYR A 291 -27.09 -33.69 41.08
N ASP A 292 -25.97 -34.33 40.74
CA ASP A 292 -24.70 -33.64 40.46
C ASP A 292 -24.68 -33.11 39.02
N ILE A 293 -25.27 -31.94 38.85
CA ILE A 293 -25.34 -31.21 37.58
C ILE A 293 -23.96 -30.88 36.99
N THR A 294 -22.88 -30.93 37.77
CA THR A 294 -21.53 -30.61 37.27
C THR A 294 -21.00 -31.63 36.28
N LYS A 295 -21.48 -32.89 36.36
CA LYS A 295 -21.15 -33.97 35.42
C LYS A 295 -21.74 -33.78 34.03
N ASP A 296 -22.79 -32.96 33.90
CA ASP A 296 -23.47 -32.72 32.63
C ASP A 296 -22.83 -31.55 31.86
N PHE A 297 -21.98 -30.73 32.49
CA PHE A 297 -21.36 -29.58 31.82
C PHE A 297 -20.36 -30.03 30.74
N LYS A 298 -20.52 -29.46 29.55
CA LYS A 298 -19.72 -29.72 28.35
C LYS A 298 -18.26 -29.28 28.53
N ASP A 299 -17.32 -30.08 28.05
CA ASP A 299 -15.88 -29.76 28.05
C ASP A 299 -15.55 -28.45 27.31
N PRO A 300 -14.55 -27.66 27.76
CA PRO A 300 -14.10 -26.45 27.08
C PRO A 300 -13.71 -26.66 25.61
N VAL A 301 -14.29 -25.84 24.73
CA VAL A 301 -14.08 -25.91 23.27
C VAL A 301 -13.18 -24.76 22.82
N ILE A 302 -11.96 -25.08 22.38
CA ILE A 302 -11.07 -24.11 21.72
C ILE A 302 -11.56 -23.89 20.29
N GLU A 303 -12.56 -23.01 20.12
CA GLU A 303 -12.99 -22.60 18.79
C GLU A 303 -11.88 -21.80 18.10
N THR A 304 -11.51 -22.22 16.89
CA THR A 304 -10.48 -21.55 16.09
C THR A 304 -11.09 -21.05 14.78
N ILE A 305 -11.01 -19.74 14.55
CA ILE A 305 -11.37 -19.14 13.26
C ILE A 305 -10.42 -19.74 12.22
N ARG A 306 -10.95 -20.62 11.35
CA ARG A 306 -10.17 -21.41 10.39
C ARG A 306 -9.45 -20.55 9.35
N TYR A 307 -10.03 -19.41 9.00
CA TYR A 307 -9.61 -18.55 7.90
C TYR A 307 -9.50 -17.08 8.34
N PRO A 308 -8.68 -16.73 9.35
CA PRO A 308 -8.85 -15.49 10.10
C PRO A 308 -8.62 -14.23 9.25
N TYR A 309 -7.52 -14.14 8.48
CA TYR A 309 -7.31 -12.99 7.57
C TYR A 309 -8.48 -12.79 6.59
N LEU A 310 -9.12 -13.88 6.13
CA LEU A 310 -10.26 -13.84 5.21
C LEU A 310 -11.54 -13.42 5.95
N THR A 311 -11.86 -14.02 7.10
CA THR A 311 -13.02 -13.65 7.94
C THR A 311 -13.01 -12.16 8.27
N PHE A 312 -11.92 -11.64 8.83
CA PHE A 312 -11.82 -10.22 9.19
C PHE A 312 -11.88 -9.28 7.97
N GLU A 313 -11.38 -9.69 6.80
CA GLU A 313 -11.42 -8.89 5.58
C GLU A 313 -12.80 -8.92 4.91
N ILE A 314 -13.55 -10.03 5.01
CA ILE A 314 -14.96 -10.10 4.61
C ILE A 314 -15.83 -9.23 5.53
N GLU A 315 -15.71 -9.38 6.85
CA GLU A 315 -16.43 -8.57 7.84
C GLU A 315 -16.18 -7.07 7.61
N ARG A 316 -14.93 -6.69 7.30
CA ARG A 316 -14.56 -5.30 6.94
C ARG A 316 -15.27 -4.81 5.67
N ARG A 317 -15.15 -5.52 4.55
CA ARG A 317 -15.71 -5.06 3.26
C ARG A 317 -17.23 -5.12 3.23
N ALA A 318 -17.84 -6.15 3.82
CA ALA A 318 -19.30 -6.24 3.93
C ALA A 318 -19.84 -5.03 4.72
N LYS A 319 -19.19 -4.65 5.82
CA LYS A 319 -19.56 -3.45 6.61
C LYS A 319 -19.44 -2.15 5.81
N GLU A 320 -18.38 -2.00 5.02
CA GLU A 320 -18.20 -0.83 4.15
C GLU A 320 -19.26 -0.74 3.04
N ILE A 321 -19.68 -1.89 2.48
CA ILE A 321 -20.77 -1.98 1.49
C ILE A 321 -22.13 -1.69 2.13
N MET A 322 -22.46 -2.35 3.24
CA MET A 322 -23.75 -2.16 3.92
C MET A 322 -23.91 -0.77 4.51
N ALA A 323 -22.82 -0.12 4.96
CA ALA A 323 -22.87 1.27 5.40
C ALA A 323 -23.35 2.22 4.29
N ARG A 324 -22.94 1.99 3.03
CA ARG A 324 -23.44 2.74 1.86
C ARG A 324 -24.91 2.41 1.59
N ILE A 325 -25.28 1.14 1.54
CA ILE A 325 -26.67 0.69 1.29
C ILE A 325 -27.64 1.27 2.33
N LEU A 326 -27.27 1.29 3.61
CA LEU A 326 -28.08 1.89 4.68
C LEU A 326 -28.16 3.42 4.56
N ALA A 327 -27.07 4.09 4.15
CA ALA A 327 -27.07 5.54 3.94
C ALA A 327 -27.91 5.96 2.72
N GLU A 328 -27.79 5.23 1.60
CA GLU A 328 -28.59 5.44 0.39
C GLU A 328 -30.09 5.21 0.66
N LYS A 329 -30.43 4.18 1.44
CA LYS A 329 -31.80 3.88 1.90
C LYS A 329 -32.37 4.99 2.80
N ASP A 330 -31.54 5.62 3.63
CA ASP A 330 -31.89 6.80 4.43
C ASP A 330 -31.92 8.12 3.61
N GLY A 331 -31.63 8.07 2.31
CA GLY A 331 -31.64 9.25 1.43
C GLY A 331 -30.40 10.16 1.56
N ILE A 332 -29.29 9.64 2.07
CA ILE A 332 -28.02 10.37 2.18
C ILE A 332 -27.32 10.44 0.81
N ASP A 333 -26.84 11.63 0.44
CA ASP A 333 -26.01 11.81 -0.75
C ASP A 333 -24.65 11.07 -0.61
N PRO A 334 -24.21 10.29 -1.62
CA PRO A 334 -22.97 9.51 -1.52
C PRO A 334 -21.69 10.33 -1.28
N LYS A 335 -21.60 11.57 -1.81
CA LYS A 335 -20.42 12.42 -1.53
C LYS A 335 -20.44 12.90 -0.10
N ARG A 336 -21.62 13.32 0.39
CA ARG A 336 -21.79 13.71 1.80
C ARG A 336 -21.44 12.55 2.74
N PHE A 337 -21.79 11.31 2.39
CA PHE A 337 -21.39 10.11 3.12
C PHE A 337 -19.86 9.91 3.15
N ASP A 338 -19.17 10.14 2.03
CA ASP A 338 -17.71 9.99 1.93
C ASP A 338 -16.91 11.17 2.54
N GLU A 339 -17.49 12.37 2.59
CA GLU A 339 -16.85 13.59 3.12
C GLU A 339 -17.09 13.80 4.64
N GLU A 340 -18.27 13.44 5.18
CA GLU A 340 -18.58 13.61 6.61
C GLU A 340 -18.12 12.40 7.47
N GLU A 341 -16.89 12.46 8.00
CA GLU A 341 -16.29 11.37 8.81
C GLU A 341 -17.18 10.84 9.95
N ASN A 342 -17.96 11.72 10.61
CA ASN A 342 -18.90 11.32 11.67
C ASN A 342 -20.15 10.61 11.13
N LEU A 343 -20.61 10.98 9.92
CA LEU A 343 -21.73 10.32 9.24
C LEU A 343 -21.30 8.93 8.75
N TYR A 344 -20.10 8.84 8.16
CA TYR A 344 -19.47 7.57 7.79
C TYR A 344 -19.34 6.63 9.00
N LYS A 345 -18.80 7.11 10.13
CA LYS A 345 -18.71 6.35 11.38
C LYS A 345 -20.07 5.90 11.91
N LYS A 346 -21.11 6.75 11.86
CA LYS A 346 -22.50 6.38 12.24
C LYS A 346 -22.97 5.17 11.42
N TYR A 347 -22.85 5.23 10.10
CA TYR A 347 -23.33 4.14 9.23
C TYR A 347 -22.47 2.88 9.30
N LEU A 348 -21.16 2.97 9.54
CA LEU A 348 -20.34 1.80 9.86
C LEU A 348 -20.83 1.09 11.14
N ILE A 349 -21.22 1.83 12.19
CA ILE A 349 -21.75 1.23 13.44
C ILE A 349 -23.12 0.59 13.20
N LEU A 350 -23.98 1.21 12.39
CA LEU A 350 -25.27 0.62 12.00
C LEU A 350 -25.08 -0.65 11.18
N ALA A 351 -24.24 -0.61 10.14
CA ALA A 351 -23.89 -1.75 9.30
C ALA A 351 -23.20 -2.89 10.08
N GLU A 352 -22.40 -2.57 11.10
CA GLU A 352 -21.80 -3.60 11.94
C GLU A 352 -22.83 -4.37 12.76
N ARG A 353 -23.88 -3.70 13.26
CA ARG A 353 -25.00 -4.36 13.94
C ARG A 353 -25.84 -5.16 12.95
N ASP A 354 -26.25 -4.51 11.87
CA ASP A 354 -27.09 -5.07 10.80
C ASP A 354 -26.47 -6.36 10.21
N ILE A 355 -25.16 -6.36 9.91
CA ILE A 355 -24.47 -7.58 9.43
C ILE A 355 -24.35 -8.65 10.52
N ARG A 356 -24.26 -8.30 11.80
CA ARG A 356 -24.18 -9.29 12.88
C ARG A 356 -25.51 -10.03 13.08
N SER A 357 -26.66 -9.41 12.79
CA SER A 357 -27.98 -9.95 13.13
C SER A 357 -29.03 -10.04 12.00
N GLY A 358 -28.75 -9.56 10.80
CA GLY A 358 -29.68 -9.55 9.66
C GLY A 358 -29.77 -10.84 8.83
N GLY A 359 -29.14 -11.94 9.25
CA GLY A 359 -29.22 -13.25 8.57
C GLY A 359 -28.59 -13.32 7.17
N TYR A 360 -27.76 -12.35 6.80
CA TYR A 360 -27.25 -12.19 5.43
C TYR A 360 -26.33 -13.34 4.98
N ARG A 361 -26.36 -13.68 3.68
CA ARG A 361 -25.36 -14.55 3.04
C ARG A 361 -24.38 -13.71 2.23
N ILE A 362 -23.13 -13.66 2.69
CA ILE A 362 -22.05 -12.86 2.09
C ILE A 362 -21.19 -13.77 1.22
N HIS A 363 -21.34 -13.67 -0.10
CA HIS A 363 -20.61 -14.48 -1.06
C HIS A 363 -19.37 -13.74 -1.56
N THR A 364 -18.24 -14.44 -1.66
CA THR A 364 -16.97 -13.86 -2.13
C THR A 364 -16.52 -14.36 -3.49
N THR A 365 -15.57 -13.64 -4.08
CA THR A 365 -14.85 -14.03 -5.30
C THR A 365 -13.76 -15.09 -5.08
N ILE A 366 -13.38 -15.32 -3.81
CA ILE A 366 -12.23 -16.12 -3.41
C ILE A 366 -12.45 -17.60 -3.73
N ASP A 367 -11.59 -18.18 -4.56
CA ASP A 367 -11.56 -19.62 -4.79
C ASP A 367 -10.85 -20.30 -3.61
N LYS A 368 -11.59 -21.16 -2.90
CA LYS A 368 -11.08 -21.86 -1.71
C LYS A 368 -9.79 -22.64 -1.99
N GLY A 369 -9.67 -23.27 -3.15
CA GLY A 369 -8.50 -24.08 -3.52
C GLY A 369 -7.27 -23.22 -3.73
N LEU A 370 -7.40 -22.12 -4.50
CA LEU A 370 -6.33 -21.14 -4.68
C LEU A 370 -5.91 -20.51 -3.35
N TYR A 371 -6.88 -20.11 -2.51
CA TYR A 371 -6.60 -19.53 -1.19
C TYR A 371 -5.86 -20.51 -0.26
N ASP A 372 -6.36 -21.75 -0.12
CA ASP A 372 -5.72 -22.80 0.69
C ASP A 372 -4.28 -23.08 0.20
N ALA A 373 -4.08 -23.21 -1.12
CA ALA A 373 -2.78 -23.52 -1.71
C ALA A 373 -1.77 -22.37 -1.57
N MET A 374 -2.17 -21.12 -1.82
CA MET A 374 -1.31 -19.95 -1.66
C MET A 374 -0.90 -19.74 -0.19
N ASN A 375 -1.82 -19.89 0.76
CA ASN A 375 -1.51 -19.72 2.18
C ASN A 375 -0.65 -20.88 2.73
N LYS A 376 -0.86 -22.12 2.26
CA LYS A 376 0.04 -23.25 2.54
C LYS A 376 1.45 -22.97 2.02
N ALA A 377 1.56 -22.57 0.75
CA ALA A 377 2.84 -22.30 0.10
C ALA A 377 3.61 -21.13 0.75
N ALA A 378 2.91 -20.08 1.21
CA ALA A 378 3.50 -19.04 2.04
C ALA A 378 4.02 -19.58 3.39
N LYS A 379 3.20 -20.37 4.10
CA LYS A 379 3.58 -20.96 5.40
C LYS A 379 4.81 -21.88 5.30
N GLU A 380 4.95 -22.62 4.21
CA GLU A 380 6.05 -23.57 3.96
C GLU A 380 7.32 -22.90 3.37
N PHE A 381 7.26 -21.64 2.95
CA PHE A 381 8.40 -20.93 2.37
C PHE A 381 9.49 -20.62 3.40
N LYS A 382 10.72 -21.10 3.14
CA LYS A 382 11.82 -21.04 4.12
C LYS A 382 12.69 -19.77 4.04
N TYR A 383 12.66 -19.05 2.92
CA TYR A 383 13.64 -18.00 2.61
C TYR A 383 13.13 -16.57 2.90
N TYR A 384 12.33 -16.37 3.95
CA TYR A 384 11.83 -15.05 4.35
C TYR A 384 12.96 -14.10 4.78
N GLY A 385 13.81 -14.57 5.70
CA GLY A 385 14.85 -13.77 6.34
C GLY A 385 14.92 -14.05 7.84
N HIS A 386 15.62 -13.18 8.56
CA HIS A 386 15.73 -13.22 10.01
C HIS A 386 14.38 -12.93 10.70
N THR A 387 14.22 -13.45 11.90
CA THR A 387 13.10 -13.13 12.80
C THR A 387 13.70 -12.46 14.02
N PHE A 388 13.34 -11.19 14.26
CA PHE A 388 13.73 -10.47 15.46
C PHE A 388 12.79 -10.82 16.63
N THR A 389 13.05 -10.30 17.82
CA THR A 389 12.05 -10.20 18.91
C THR A 389 11.49 -8.78 19.00
N LYS A 390 10.35 -8.64 19.67
CA LYS A 390 9.81 -7.37 20.16
C LYS A 390 9.13 -7.59 21.51
N THR A 391 9.32 -6.66 22.44
CA THR A 391 8.54 -6.60 23.68
C THR A 391 7.10 -6.19 23.38
N VAL A 392 6.14 -6.86 24.01
CA VAL A 392 4.73 -6.43 24.12
C VAL A 392 4.29 -6.58 25.57
N ILE A 393 3.28 -5.80 25.97
CA ILE A 393 2.63 -5.98 27.28
C ILE A 393 1.56 -7.04 27.12
N ASP A 394 1.63 -8.09 27.92
CA ASP A 394 0.58 -9.11 28.00
C ASP A 394 -0.68 -8.50 28.67
N PRO A 395 -1.86 -8.57 28.02
CA PRO A 395 -3.05 -7.84 28.46
C PRO A 395 -3.75 -8.43 29.69
N GLU A 396 -3.35 -9.61 30.17
CA GLU A 396 -3.95 -10.27 31.33
C GLU A 396 -3.08 -10.16 32.58
N THR A 397 -1.77 -10.33 32.42
CA THR A 397 -0.77 -10.26 33.50
C THR A 397 -0.17 -8.86 33.67
N THR A 398 -0.33 -7.98 32.67
CA THR A 398 0.31 -6.65 32.56
C THR A 398 1.84 -6.66 32.54
N GLN A 399 2.45 -7.84 32.33
CA GLN A 399 3.91 -8.00 32.27
C GLN A 399 4.44 -7.80 30.84
N GLU A 400 5.69 -7.38 30.73
CA GLU A 400 6.41 -7.36 29.45
C GLU A 400 6.84 -8.77 29.05
N VAL A 401 6.49 -9.18 27.83
CA VAL A 401 6.87 -10.46 27.22
C VAL A 401 7.51 -10.25 25.85
N GLU A 402 8.56 -11.00 25.54
CA GLU A 402 9.13 -11.00 24.18
C GLU A 402 8.32 -11.91 23.25
N VAL A 403 7.94 -11.38 22.08
CA VAL A 403 7.28 -12.13 21.01
C VAL A 403 8.06 -12.00 19.69
N PRO A 404 7.93 -12.96 18.75
CA PRO A 404 8.58 -12.87 17.46
C PRO A 404 8.15 -11.66 16.62
N ASP A 405 9.12 -11.04 15.94
CA ASP A 405 8.98 -9.96 14.96
C ASP A 405 9.54 -10.43 13.59
N PRO A 406 8.87 -11.38 12.90
CA PRO A 406 9.34 -11.96 11.65
C PRO A 406 9.14 -11.04 10.44
N VAL A 407 9.96 -11.25 9.39
CA VAL A 407 9.63 -10.78 8.04
C VAL A 407 8.25 -11.31 7.64
N GLN A 408 7.37 -10.42 7.15
CA GLN A 408 6.01 -10.71 6.69
C GLN A 408 5.89 -10.84 5.16
N VAL A 409 4.69 -11.21 4.71
CA VAL A 409 4.26 -11.25 3.31
C VAL A 409 2.87 -10.66 3.15
N GLY A 410 2.63 -10.00 2.03
CA GLY A 410 1.31 -9.67 1.52
C GLY A 410 1.25 -10.11 0.06
N SER A 411 0.17 -10.75 -0.38
CA SER A 411 0.01 -11.15 -1.78
C SER A 411 -1.45 -11.17 -2.21
N ILE A 412 -1.72 -10.76 -3.45
CA ILE A 412 -3.05 -10.78 -4.09
C ILE A 412 -2.93 -11.41 -5.49
N LEU A 413 -3.89 -12.28 -5.82
CA LEU A 413 -4.12 -12.85 -7.15
C LEU A 413 -5.45 -12.32 -7.71
N ILE A 414 -5.40 -11.57 -8.81
CA ILE A 414 -6.56 -10.98 -9.50
C ILE A 414 -6.78 -11.66 -10.86
N GLU A 415 -8.04 -11.86 -11.26
CA GLU A 415 -8.43 -12.19 -12.62
C GLU A 415 -8.57 -10.92 -13.48
N ASN A 416 -7.76 -10.82 -14.52
CA ASN A 416 -7.55 -9.56 -15.26
C ASN A 416 -8.75 -9.10 -16.07
N LYS A 417 -9.63 -10.03 -16.47
CA LYS A 417 -10.80 -9.75 -17.32
C LYS A 417 -12.02 -9.26 -16.50
N THR A 418 -11.97 -9.36 -15.17
CA THR A 418 -13.13 -9.15 -14.27
C THR A 418 -12.83 -8.34 -13.00
N GLY A 419 -11.57 -8.21 -12.58
CA GLY A 419 -11.22 -7.58 -11.28
C GLY A 419 -11.41 -8.49 -10.06
N ARG A 420 -11.86 -9.75 -10.25
CA ARG A 420 -12.09 -10.70 -9.15
C ARG A 420 -10.80 -11.00 -8.40
N ILE A 421 -10.78 -10.79 -7.08
CA ILE A 421 -9.72 -11.30 -6.21
C ILE A 421 -9.97 -12.79 -6.00
N LEU A 422 -9.10 -13.64 -6.55
CA LEU A 422 -9.27 -15.10 -6.51
C LEU A 422 -8.64 -15.73 -5.26
N GLY A 423 -7.65 -15.07 -4.67
CA GLY A 423 -6.95 -15.54 -3.49
C GLY A 423 -5.93 -14.51 -3.01
N PHE A 424 -5.60 -14.54 -1.73
CA PHE A 424 -4.63 -13.63 -1.12
C PHE A 424 -3.90 -14.29 0.06
N VAL A 425 -2.77 -13.71 0.45
CA VAL A 425 -2.02 -14.07 1.67
C VAL A 425 -1.83 -12.80 2.49
N GLY A 426 -2.44 -12.74 3.68
CA GLY A 426 -2.43 -11.53 4.54
C GLY A 426 -1.24 -11.42 5.51
N GLY A 427 -0.48 -12.49 5.68
CA GLY A 427 0.67 -12.56 6.59
C GLY A 427 1.12 -14.00 6.78
N ARG A 428 2.16 -14.22 7.61
CA ARG A 428 2.71 -15.57 7.84
C ARG A 428 2.01 -16.37 8.93
N ASP A 429 1.61 -15.70 10.00
CA ASP A 429 0.85 -16.30 11.10
C ASP A 429 -0.01 -15.25 11.79
N PHE A 430 -1.34 -15.44 11.71
CA PHE A 430 -2.33 -14.57 12.33
C PHE A 430 -2.23 -14.54 13.86
N LYS A 431 -1.71 -15.61 14.49
CA LYS A 431 -1.50 -15.65 15.95
C LYS A 431 -0.39 -14.71 16.40
N ILE A 432 0.54 -14.37 15.50
CA ILE A 432 1.62 -13.42 15.79
C ILE A 432 1.19 -12.02 15.34
N ILE A 433 0.78 -11.84 14.07
CA ILE A 433 0.41 -10.54 13.49
C ILE A 433 -0.93 -10.61 12.75
N GLN A 434 -1.93 -9.89 13.26
CA GLN A 434 -3.30 -9.90 12.73
C GLN A 434 -3.53 -8.95 11.55
N VAL A 435 -2.62 -8.01 11.28
CA VAL A 435 -2.70 -7.04 10.17
C VAL A 435 -2.71 -7.76 8.82
N ASN A 436 -3.68 -7.45 7.95
CA ASN A 436 -3.74 -7.99 6.60
C ASN A 436 -2.82 -7.19 5.66
N HIS A 437 -1.61 -7.70 5.44
CA HIS A 437 -0.59 -7.06 4.60
C HIS A 437 -0.95 -6.99 3.12
N ALA A 438 -1.94 -7.75 2.65
CA ALA A 438 -2.42 -7.65 1.28
C ALA A 438 -3.24 -6.36 1.05
N THR A 439 -4.11 -6.02 2.01
CA THR A 439 -5.22 -5.07 1.82
C THR A 439 -5.12 -3.81 2.71
N GLN A 440 -4.33 -3.84 3.80
CA GLN A 440 -4.31 -2.77 4.82
C GLN A 440 -2.95 -2.09 4.97
N ALA A 441 -1.83 -2.81 4.80
CA ALA A 441 -0.49 -2.26 5.03
C ALA A 441 0.01 -1.44 3.83
N THR A 442 0.06 -0.10 3.96
CA THR A 442 0.64 0.76 2.92
C THR A 442 2.16 0.86 3.03
N ARG A 443 2.84 0.74 1.89
CA ARG A 443 4.31 0.60 1.78
C ARG A 443 4.85 1.31 0.53
N SER A 444 6.14 1.61 0.49
CA SER A 444 6.78 2.10 -0.74
C SER A 444 6.89 0.96 -1.76
N ASN A 445 6.21 1.08 -2.90
CA ASN A 445 6.25 0.10 -3.98
C ASN A 445 7.55 0.13 -4.81
N GLY A 446 8.42 1.11 -4.53
CA GLY A 446 9.74 1.24 -5.14
C GLY A 446 9.69 1.25 -6.67
N SER A 447 10.59 0.49 -7.30
CA SER A 447 10.66 0.36 -8.76
C SER A 447 9.44 -0.28 -9.46
N THR A 448 8.40 -0.76 -8.75
CA THR A 448 7.12 -1.11 -9.39
C THR A 448 6.28 0.13 -9.77
N MET A 449 6.63 1.32 -9.27
CA MET A 449 6.03 2.56 -9.77
C MET A 449 6.42 2.90 -11.22
N LYS A 450 7.55 2.37 -11.71
CA LYS A 450 8.15 2.78 -12.99
C LYS A 450 7.25 2.54 -14.21
N PRO A 451 6.65 1.35 -14.43
CA PRO A 451 5.69 1.15 -15.52
C PRO A 451 4.47 2.07 -15.40
N LEU A 452 3.93 2.22 -14.19
CA LEU A 452 2.66 2.90 -13.92
C LEU A 452 2.75 4.42 -14.09
N LEU A 453 3.80 5.05 -13.55
CA LEU A 453 3.94 6.51 -13.47
C LEU A 453 4.92 7.10 -14.52
N VAL A 454 5.82 6.28 -15.08
CA VAL A 454 6.90 6.76 -15.96
C VAL A 454 6.79 6.19 -17.38
N TYR A 455 7.05 4.90 -17.56
CA TYR A 455 7.25 4.32 -18.89
C TYR A 455 5.92 4.16 -19.65
N GLY A 456 4.86 3.62 -19.03
CA GLY A 456 3.52 3.53 -19.63
C GLY A 456 2.98 4.90 -20.05
N PRO A 457 2.96 5.90 -19.17
CA PRO A 457 2.57 7.27 -19.52
C PRO A 457 3.43 7.89 -20.62
N ALA A 458 4.76 7.71 -20.60
CA ALA A 458 5.64 8.23 -21.65
C ALA A 458 5.38 7.61 -23.04
N ILE A 459 4.93 6.35 -23.10
CA ILE A 459 4.49 5.69 -24.36
C ILE A 459 3.13 6.25 -24.81
N GLU A 460 2.16 6.37 -23.91
CA GLU A 460 0.83 6.93 -24.21
C GLU A 460 0.92 8.39 -24.70
N TYR A 461 1.81 9.17 -24.10
CA TYR A 461 2.07 10.56 -24.46
C TYR A 461 2.98 10.75 -25.68
N GLY A 462 3.45 9.65 -26.29
CA GLY A 462 4.27 9.66 -27.51
C GLY A 462 5.69 10.18 -27.35
N VAL A 463 6.24 10.12 -26.13
CA VAL A 463 7.61 10.58 -25.80
C VAL A 463 8.64 9.48 -26.08
N ILE A 464 8.26 8.20 -25.91
CA ILE A 464 9.11 7.04 -26.24
C ILE A 464 8.34 5.94 -26.98
N GLY A 465 9.07 5.16 -27.78
CA GLY A 465 8.76 3.76 -28.10
C GLY A 465 9.61 2.81 -27.26
N ALA A 466 9.42 1.49 -27.40
CA ALA A 466 10.07 0.50 -26.53
C ALA A 466 11.62 0.58 -26.54
N GLY A 467 12.21 0.89 -27.68
CA GLY A 467 13.66 0.96 -27.86
C GLY A 467 14.26 2.36 -27.77
N SER A 468 13.44 3.40 -27.55
CA SER A 468 13.90 4.79 -27.58
C SER A 468 15.07 5.03 -26.61
N PRO A 469 16.05 5.86 -26.99
CA PRO A 469 17.19 6.15 -26.13
C PRO A 469 16.78 6.95 -24.91
N VAL A 470 17.32 6.58 -23.76
CA VAL A 470 17.10 7.22 -22.46
C VAL A 470 18.42 7.30 -21.68
N VAL A 471 18.55 8.32 -20.84
CA VAL A 471 19.83 8.70 -20.22
C VAL A 471 19.97 8.10 -18.82
N ASP A 472 21.04 7.32 -18.62
CA ASP A 472 21.46 6.76 -17.34
C ASP A 472 22.82 7.36 -16.93
N VAL A 473 22.83 8.64 -16.57
CA VAL A 473 24.00 9.41 -16.13
C VAL A 473 23.70 10.05 -14.78
N LYS A 474 24.67 10.03 -13.86
CA LYS A 474 24.54 10.56 -12.49
C LYS A 474 24.34 12.08 -12.49
N PHE A 475 23.64 12.58 -11.47
CA PHE A 475 23.37 14.01 -11.30
C PHE A 475 23.20 14.39 -9.82
N ARG A 476 23.25 15.71 -9.55
CA ARG A 476 22.86 16.30 -8.27
C ARG A 476 21.93 17.48 -8.54
N TYR A 477 20.77 17.50 -7.90
CA TYR A 477 19.75 18.53 -8.07
C TYR A 477 19.18 18.93 -6.71
N LYS A 478 19.25 20.23 -6.37
CA LYS A 478 18.78 20.79 -5.08
C LYS A 478 19.23 19.97 -3.86
N GLY A 479 20.51 19.60 -3.82
CA GLY A 479 21.11 18.76 -2.77
C GLY A 479 20.97 17.25 -3.01
N TRP A 480 19.81 16.79 -3.49
CA TRP A 480 19.53 15.37 -3.80
C TRP A 480 20.47 14.85 -4.89
N ALA A 481 20.98 13.63 -4.68
CA ALA A 481 21.83 12.91 -5.62
C ALA A 481 21.38 11.44 -5.65
N PRO A 482 20.41 11.08 -6.50
CA PRO A 482 19.94 9.70 -6.62
C PRO A 482 21.00 8.81 -7.26
N THR A 483 20.89 7.51 -7.04
CA THR A 483 21.76 6.47 -7.60
C THR A 483 20.94 5.32 -8.17
N ASN A 484 21.55 4.52 -9.04
CA ASN A 484 21.04 3.21 -9.42
C ASN A 484 21.18 2.19 -8.29
N TYR A 485 20.59 0.99 -8.45
CA TYR A 485 20.64 -0.07 -7.43
C TYR A 485 22.08 -0.44 -7.05
N ASN A 486 22.97 -0.49 -8.03
CA ASN A 486 24.41 -0.39 -7.81
C ASN A 486 24.81 1.10 -7.81
N PRO A 487 25.27 1.68 -6.68
CA PRO A 487 25.62 3.11 -6.63
C PRO A 487 26.76 3.50 -7.56
N ASN A 488 27.62 2.55 -7.95
CA ASN A 488 28.76 2.80 -8.84
C ASN A 488 28.36 2.79 -10.32
N GLU A 489 27.22 2.17 -10.68
CA GLU A 489 26.75 2.04 -12.07
C GLU A 489 26.14 3.34 -12.62
N GLU A 490 26.54 3.68 -13.85
CA GLU A 490 25.84 4.58 -14.77
C GLU A 490 26.12 4.10 -16.20
N ARG A 491 25.09 3.94 -17.04
CA ARG A 491 25.22 3.28 -18.36
C ARG A 491 25.24 4.22 -19.57
N GLY A 492 25.12 5.53 -19.38
CA GLY A 492 25.04 6.47 -20.51
C GLY A 492 23.71 6.38 -21.24
N ILE A 493 23.71 6.41 -22.58
CA ILE A 493 22.49 6.33 -23.38
C ILE A 493 22.15 4.86 -23.70
N ILE A 494 21.05 4.37 -23.12
CA ILE A 494 20.57 2.98 -23.26
C ILE A 494 19.12 2.93 -23.80
N PRO A 495 18.65 1.79 -24.35
CA PRO A 495 17.25 1.63 -24.76
C PRO A 495 16.28 1.62 -23.57
N ALA A 496 15.10 2.20 -23.74
CA ALA A 496 14.07 2.25 -22.68
C ALA A 496 13.66 0.85 -22.16
N ARG A 497 13.56 -0.16 -23.03
CA ARG A 497 13.29 -1.55 -22.62
C ARG A 497 14.39 -2.15 -21.73
N GLU A 498 15.66 -1.84 -22.02
CA GLU A 498 16.80 -2.29 -21.20
C GLU A 498 16.80 -1.59 -19.83
N ALA A 499 16.60 -0.27 -19.83
CA ALA A 499 16.51 0.52 -18.61
C ALA A 499 15.37 0.04 -17.68
N LEU A 500 14.25 -0.41 -18.25
CA LEU A 500 13.15 -1.00 -17.50
C LEU A 500 13.45 -2.43 -17.00
N ALA A 501 14.06 -3.28 -17.86
CA ALA A 501 14.44 -4.65 -17.54
C ALA A 501 15.41 -4.74 -16.34
N TYR A 502 16.47 -3.93 -16.37
CA TYR A 502 17.45 -3.79 -15.28
C TYR A 502 17.02 -2.77 -14.21
N SER A 503 15.88 -2.12 -14.38
CA SER A 503 15.24 -1.28 -13.36
C SER A 503 16.04 -0.03 -12.95
N GLN A 504 16.70 0.63 -13.90
CA GLN A 504 17.55 1.80 -13.61
C GLN A 504 16.75 3.00 -13.07
N ASN A 505 17.34 3.72 -12.12
CA ASN A 505 16.72 4.81 -11.37
C ASN A 505 16.92 6.16 -12.06
N LEU A 506 18.16 6.48 -12.45
CA LEU A 506 18.52 7.78 -13.03
C LEU A 506 17.71 8.04 -14.29
N THR A 507 17.61 7.03 -15.16
CA THR A 507 16.71 7.02 -16.32
C THR A 507 15.26 7.30 -15.96
N ALA A 508 14.68 6.58 -14.99
CA ALA A 508 13.25 6.71 -14.68
C ALA A 508 12.91 8.13 -14.18
N ILE A 509 13.78 8.72 -13.35
CA ILE A 509 13.62 10.09 -12.85
C ILE A 509 13.72 11.10 -14.00
N ARG A 510 14.72 10.94 -14.89
CA ARG A 510 14.91 11.80 -16.08
C ARG A 510 13.77 11.69 -17.10
N LEU A 511 13.18 10.51 -17.29
CA LEU A 511 12.04 10.31 -18.18
C LEU A 511 10.76 10.88 -17.56
N TYR A 512 10.57 10.74 -16.25
CA TYR A 512 9.46 11.38 -15.53
C TYR A 512 9.49 12.90 -15.66
N ASP A 513 10.68 13.49 -15.57
CA ASP A 513 10.92 14.93 -15.73
C ASP A 513 10.42 15.49 -17.08
N GLN A 514 10.43 14.66 -18.14
CA GLN A 514 9.96 15.04 -19.48
C GLN A 514 8.44 14.95 -19.64
N ILE A 515 7.72 14.35 -18.67
CA ILE A 515 6.28 14.11 -18.74
C ILE A 515 5.48 14.65 -17.56
N VAL A 516 6.11 15.10 -16.48
CA VAL A 516 5.43 15.54 -15.25
C VAL A 516 4.40 16.65 -15.50
N ASP A 517 4.68 17.57 -16.43
CA ASP A 517 3.76 18.65 -16.84
C ASP A 517 2.49 18.14 -17.53
N LYS A 518 2.46 16.87 -17.99
CA LYS A 518 1.27 16.17 -18.50
C LYS A 518 0.46 15.46 -17.41
N ARG A 519 0.80 15.69 -16.13
CA ARG A 519 0.12 15.16 -14.93
C ARG A 519 -0.09 13.62 -14.93
N PRO A 520 0.95 12.81 -15.21
CA PRO A 520 0.86 11.33 -15.29
C PRO A 520 0.34 10.66 -14.01
N ALA A 521 0.47 11.30 -12.84
CA ALA A 521 -0.08 10.80 -11.58
C ALA A 521 -1.64 10.72 -11.59
N GLU A 522 -2.33 11.45 -12.47
CA GLU A 522 -3.79 11.26 -12.67
C GLU A 522 -4.13 9.87 -13.22
N LEU A 523 -3.20 9.21 -13.91
CA LEU A 523 -3.37 7.82 -14.36
C LEU A 523 -3.26 6.83 -13.19
N LEU A 524 -2.53 7.17 -12.11
CA LEU A 524 -2.54 6.39 -10.87
C LEU A 524 -3.89 6.52 -10.15
N VAL A 525 -4.47 7.72 -10.09
CA VAL A 525 -5.82 7.93 -9.52
C VAL A 525 -6.87 7.09 -10.28
N LYS A 526 -6.79 7.07 -11.62
CA LYS A 526 -7.62 6.19 -12.48
C LYS A 526 -7.35 4.68 -12.32
N MET A 527 -6.29 4.29 -11.59
CA MET A 527 -5.95 2.92 -11.23
C MET A 527 -6.16 2.64 -9.73
N GLY A 528 -7.02 3.41 -9.05
CA GLY A 528 -7.46 3.14 -7.69
C GLY A 528 -6.46 3.51 -6.58
N PHE A 529 -5.41 4.30 -6.87
CA PHE A 529 -4.46 4.75 -5.85
C PHE A 529 -5.14 5.71 -4.84
N SER A 530 -5.47 5.19 -3.66
CA SER A 530 -6.40 5.84 -2.71
C SER A 530 -5.79 6.95 -1.85
N LYS A 531 -4.46 7.01 -1.74
CA LYS A 531 -3.74 7.83 -0.73
C LYS A 531 -2.66 8.75 -1.30
N LEU A 532 -2.79 9.16 -2.56
CA LEU A 532 -1.90 10.16 -3.16
C LEU A 532 -2.15 11.56 -2.57
N THR A 533 -1.10 12.36 -2.50
CA THR A 533 -1.12 13.76 -2.05
C THR A 533 -0.64 14.68 -3.16
N GLU A 534 -0.96 15.98 -3.12
CA GLU A 534 -0.48 16.98 -4.11
C GLU A 534 1.04 16.95 -4.33
N ALA A 535 1.83 16.63 -3.30
CA ALA A 535 3.28 16.50 -3.42
C ALA A 535 3.69 15.35 -4.37
N ASP A 536 2.92 14.26 -4.40
CA ASP A 536 3.23 13.06 -5.18
C ASP A 536 3.04 13.28 -6.70
N PHE A 537 2.21 14.25 -7.11
CA PHE A 537 2.02 14.61 -8.52
C PHE A 537 3.26 15.27 -9.13
N VAL A 538 4.06 16.00 -8.34
CA VAL A 538 5.18 16.84 -8.84
C VAL A 538 6.57 16.39 -8.38
N ASN A 539 6.66 15.53 -7.36
CA ASN A 539 7.93 15.05 -6.80
C ASN A 539 8.67 14.10 -7.77
N PRO A 540 9.89 14.42 -8.25
CA PRO A 540 10.65 13.52 -9.13
C PRO A 540 11.04 12.17 -8.50
N ALA A 541 11.03 12.05 -7.17
CA ALA A 541 11.27 10.79 -6.48
C ALA A 541 10.05 9.84 -6.51
N ALA A 542 8.84 10.33 -6.83
CA ALA A 542 7.67 9.48 -7.08
C ALA A 542 7.94 8.48 -8.23
N ALA A 543 8.73 8.87 -9.23
CA ALA A 543 9.18 8.03 -10.35
C ALA A 543 9.90 6.72 -9.93
N ILE A 544 10.39 6.64 -8.68
CA ILE A 544 11.04 5.46 -8.10
C ILE A 544 10.28 4.89 -6.88
N GLY A 545 9.00 5.26 -6.70
CA GLY A 545 8.11 4.76 -5.65
C GLY A 545 8.21 5.46 -4.29
N ALA A 546 8.85 6.64 -4.24
CA ALA A 546 8.88 7.48 -3.03
C ALA A 546 7.69 8.46 -3.01
N ILE A 547 6.48 7.88 -2.92
CA ILE A 547 5.23 8.60 -2.65
C ILE A 547 4.94 8.66 -1.14
N THR A 548 4.14 9.65 -0.73
CA THR A 548 4.02 10.08 0.67
C THR A 548 3.43 9.02 1.61
N ASN A 549 2.31 8.39 1.23
CA ASN A 549 1.61 7.42 2.09
C ASN A 549 1.87 5.93 1.74
N GLY A 550 2.56 5.67 0.63
CA GLY A 550 2.70 4.34 0.05
C GLY A 550 1.40 3.78 -0.55
N VAL A 551 1.42 2.49 -0.89
CA VAL A 551 0.27 1.71 -1.39
C VAL A 551 0.21 0.33 -0.74
N THR A 552 -0.99 -0.24 -0.72
CA THR A 552 -1.25 -1.65 -0.39
C THR A 552 -0.73 -2.60 -1.49
N VAL A 553 -0.75 -3.91 -1.24
CA VAL A 553 -0.47 -4.90 -2.28
C VAL A 553 -1.61 -4.95 -3.29
N GLU A 554 -2.85 -4.79 -2.84
CA GLU A 554 -4.05 -4.73 -3.67
C GLU A 554 -3.99 -3.64 -4.75
N GLU A 555 -3.82 -2.37 -4.36
CA GLU A 555 -3.69 -1.22 -5.29
C GLU A 555 -2.56 -1.46 -6.30
N ASN A 556 -1.38 -1.87 -5.83
CA ASN A 556 -0.22 -2.09 -6.67
C ASN A 556 -0.36 -3.32 -7.59
N THR A 557 -1.21 -4.29 -7.24
CA THR A 557 -1.51 -5.46 -8.07
C THR A 557 -2.54 -5.10 -9.13
N ASN A 558 -3.62 -4.43 -8.75
CA ASN A 558 -4.71 -4.10 -9.67
C ASN A 558 -4.27 -3.09 -10.74
N ALA A 559 -3.42 -2.13 -10.37
CA ALA A 559 -2.82 -1.20 -11.31
C ALA A 559 -2.05 -1.90 -12.46
N TYR A 560 -1.47 -3.08 -12.21
CA TYR A 560 -0.82 -3.90 -13.25
C TYR A 560 -1.83 -4.71 -14.09
N ALA A 561 -2.95 -5.13 -13.51
CA ALA A 561 -4.04 -5.77 -14.24
C ALA A 561 -4.59 -4.85 -15.35
N THR A 562 -4.54 -3.52 -15.17
CA THR A 562 -4.79 -2.51 -16.22
C THR A 562 -4.01 -2.79 -17.51
N PHE A 563 -2.71 -3.10 -17.43
CA PHE A 563 -1.90 -3.39 -18.61
C PHE A 563 -2.25 -4.74 -19.23
N ALA A 564 -2.53 -5.74 -18.40
CA ALA A 564 -2.96 -7.06 -18.83
C ALA A 564 -4.29 -7.00 -19.61
N ASN A 565 -5.22 -6.16 -19.16
CA ASN A 565 -6.53 -5.95 -19.74
C ASN A 565 -6.55 -4.86 -20.84
N GLY A 566 -5.44 -4.69 -21.56
CA GLY A 566 -5.36 -3.80 -22.73
C GLY A 566 -5.57 -2.31 -22.43
N GLY A 567 -5.20 -1.87 -21.22
CA GLY A 567 -5.28 -0.48 -20.77
C GLY A 567 -6.56 -0.13 -20.02
N LYS A 568 -7.41 -1.13 -19.72
CA LYS A 568 -8.65 -0.97 -18.95
C LYS A 568 -8.45 -1.39 -17.50
N PHE A 569 -8.56 -0.43 -16.60
CA PHE A 569 -8.66 -0.70 -15.17
C PHE A 569 -10.07 -1.22 -14.88
N ILE A 570 -10.17 -2.24 -14.03
CA ILE A 570 -11.41 -2.72 -13.40
C ILE A 570 -11.09 -2.79 -11.92
N ASP A 571 -11.95 -2.26 -11.05
CA ASP A 571 -11.60 -2.23 -9.63
C ASP A 571 -11.59 -3.64 -9.00
N ALA A 572 -10.70 -3.85 -8.03
CA ALA A 572 -10.42 -5.16 -7.48
C ALA A 572 -11.38 -5.49 -6.35
N TYR A 573 -12.17 -6.55 -6.50
CA TYR A 573 -13.28 -6.83 -5.60
C TYR A 573 -13.23 -8.23 -4.99
N MET A 574 -13.71 -8.33 -3.75
CA MET A 574 -13.74 -9.56 -2.96
C MET A 574 -15.14 -10.05 -2.62
N ILE A 575 -16.10 -9.13 -2.43
CA ILE A 575 -17.51 -9.47 -2.16
C ILE A 575 -18.24 -9.54 -3.49
N GLU A 576 -18.72 -10.73 -3.86
CA GLU A 576 -19.49 -10.97 -5.08
C GLU A 576 -20.91 -10.46 -4.94
N LYS A 577 -21.59 -10.87 -3.86
CA LYS A 577 -22.96 -10.48 -3.54
C LYS A 577 -23.25 -10.63 -2.05
N ILE A 578 -24.29 -9.94 -1.61
CA ILE A 578 -24.92 -10.13 -0.29
C ILE A 578 -26.41 -10.42 -0.53
N GLU A 579 -26.88 -11.54 0.00
CA GLU A 579 -28.31 -11.89 0.05
C GLU A 579 -28.86 -11.67 1.46
N ASP A 580 -30.13 -11.32 1.61
CA ASP A 580 -30.85 -11.37 2.89
C ASP A 580 -31.23 -12.81 3.29
N ALA A 581 -31.86 -12.97 4.46
CA ALA A 581 -32.24 -14.28 4.99
C ALA A 581 -33.21 -15.03 4.05
N GLU A 582 -34.15 -14.28 3.46
CA GLU A 582 -35.12 -14.73 2.46
C GLU A 582 -34.46 -15.11 1.11
N GLY A 583 -33.25 -14.64 0.83
CA GLY A 583 -32.47 -14.93 -0.39
C GLY A 583 -32.59 -13.87 -1.50
N ASN A 584 -33.13 -12.68 -1.21
CA ASN A 584 -33.10 -11.55 -2.13
C ASN A 584 -31.70 -10.96 -2.18
N ILE A 585 -31.21 -10.63 -3.38
CA ILE A 585 -29.90 -10.01 -3.58
C ILE A 585 -30.00 -8.52 -3.23
N ILE A 586 -29.40 -8.11 -2.11
CA ILE A 586 -29.34 -6.70 -1.68
C ILE A 586 -28.05 -5.99 -2.15
N TYR A 587 -27.00 -6.76 -2.47
CA TYR A 587 -25.80 -6.29 -3.14
C TYR A 587 -25.36 -7.30 -4.17
N GLN A 588 -24.98 -6.85 -5.37
CA GLN A 588 -24.25 -7.62 -6.37
C GLN A 588 -23.17 -6.70 -6.92
N HIS A 589 -21.93 -7.19 -6.98
CA HIS A 589 -20.83 -6.39 -7.52
C HIS A 589 -21.03 -6.16 -9.04
N SER A 590 -20.79 -4.92 -9.44
CA SER A 590 -20.72 -4.48 -10.83
C SER A 590 -19.62 -3.41 -10.94
N SER A 591 -18.83 -3.45 -12.00
CA SER A 591 -17.72 -2.51 -12.23
C SER A 591 -17.67 -2.06 -13.69
N GLU A 592 -17.52 -0.76 -13.90
CA GLU A 592 -17.36 -0.17 -15.24
C GLU A 592 -15.87 -0.05 -15.59
N PRO A 593 -15.37 -0.67 -16.68
CA PRO A 593 -13.95 -0.64 -17.01
C PRO A 593 -13.45 0.75 -17.45
N VAL A 594 -12.58 1.36 -16.65
CA VAL A 594 -11.99 2.68 -16.92
C VAL A 594 -10.81 2.56 -17.89
N GLN A 595 -10.89 3.19 -19.06
CA GLN A 595 -9.76 3.23 -20.00
C GLN A 595 -8.68 4.21 -19.51
N VAL A 596 -7.55 3.68 -19.02
CA VAL A 596 -6.41 4.46 -18.48
C VAL A 596 -5.34 4.70 -19.55
N PHE A 597 -5.03 3.66 -20.32
CA PHE A 597 -4.03 3.66 -21.39
C PHE A 597 -4.65 3.18 -22.71
N SER A 598 -4.07 3.52 -23.85
CA SER A 598 -4.45 2.90 -25.14
C SER A 598 -4.02 1.42 -25.18
N PRO A 599 -4.75 0.55 -25.90
CA PRO A 599 -4.32 -0.84 -26.11
C PRO A 599 -2.92 -0.92 -26.74
N GLU A 600 -2.56 0.04 -27.59
CA GLU A 600 -1.22 0.17 -28.16
C GLU A 600 -0.15 0.45 -27.10
N ALA A 601 -0.36 1.42 -26.19
CA ALA A 601 0.58 1.70 -25.11
C ALA A 601 0.69 0.52 -24.14
N SER A 602 -0.44 -0.09 -23.77
CA SER A 602 -0.48 -1.26 -22.88
C SER A 602 0.21 -2.48 -23.48
N TYR A 603 0.09 -2.72 -24.79
CA TYR A 603 0.87 -3.77 -25.46
C TYR A 603 2.38 -3.46 -25.42
N ILE A 604 2.78 -2.22 -25.73
CA ILE A 604 4.21 -1.85 -25.79
C ILE A 604 4.87 -1.95 -24.41
N ILE A 605 4.24 -1.44 -23.34
CA ILE A 605 4.80 -1.56 -21.99
C ILE A 605 4.79 -3.02 -21.49
N THR A 606 3.81 -3.82 -21.89
CA THR A 606 3.80 -5.27 -21.63
C THR A 606 4.98 -5.95 -22.33
N ASP A 607 5.27 -5.60 -23.58
CA ASP A 607 6.41 -6.13 -24.33
C ASP A 607 7.75 -5.80 -23.67
N MET A 608 7.94 -4.55 -23.23
CA MET A 608 9.12 -4.13 -22.45
C MET A 608 9.20 -4.82 -21.08
N MET A 609 8.07 -5.22 -20.50
CA MET A 609 8.02 -5.92 -19.22
C MET A 609 8.17 -7.45 -19.34
N ARG A 610 8.14 -8.03 -20.55
CA ARG A 610 8.62 -9.40 -20.81
C ARG A 610 10.12 -9.49 -20.59
N ASP A 611 10.88 -8.48 -21.02
CA ASP A 611 12.35 -8.42 -20.87
C ASP A 611 12.80 -8.52 -19.41
N VAL A 612 11.99 -7.96 -18.49
CA VAL A 612 12.20 -8.05 -17.03
C VAL A 612 12.23 -9.52 -16.56
N PHE A 613 11.40 -10.39 -17.14
CA PHE A 613 11.39 -11.84 -16.86
C PHE A 613 12.37 -12.62 -17.76
N GLN A 614 12.71 -12.13 -18.95
CA GLN A 614 13.56 -12.84 -19.90
C GLN A 614 15.06 -12.75 -19.55
N TYR A 615 15.56 -11.56 -19.24
CA TYR A 615 16.97 -11.28 -18.91
C TYR A 615 17.17 -10.21 -17.81
N GLY A 616 16.10 -9.55 -17.37
CA GLY A 616 16.11 -8.54 -16.32
C GLY A 616 15.87 -9.07 -14.90
N THR A 617 15.38 -8.18 -14.04
CA THR A 617 15.29 -8.36 -12.59
C THR A 617 14.31 -9.44 -12.07
N ALA A 618 13.44 -10.00 -12.92
CA ALA A 618 12.52 -11.11 -12.58
C ALA A 618 12.93 -12.48 -13.18
N THR A 619 14.13 -12.57 -13.79
CA THR A 619 14.61 -13.81 -14.44
C THR A 619 14.67 -15.01 -13.49
N LYS A 620 14.94 -14.80 -12.19
CA LYS A 620 14.96 -15.90 -11.22
C LYS A 620 13.56 -16.45 -10.93
N ALA A 621 12.52 -15.61 -10.94
CA ALA A 621 11.14 -16.06 -10.82
C ALA A 621 10.74 -16.94 -12.02
N ARG A 622 10.99 -16.45 -13.26
CA ARG A 622 10.77 -17.22 -14.50
C ARG A 622 11.42 -18.60 -14.43
N ASN A 623 12.71 -18.65 -14.06
CA ASN A 623 13.49 -19.89 -14.01
C ASN A 623 13.19 -20.76 -12.76
N THR A 624 12.17 -20.41 -11.98
CA THR A 624 11.67 -21.18 -10.82
C THR A 624 10.21 -21.65 -11.02
N LEU A 625 9.55 -21.22 -12.11
CA LEU A 625 8.24 -21.75 -12.50
C LEU A 625 8.37 -23.16 -13.09
N LYS A 626 7.41 -24.03 -12.79
CA LYS A 626 7.30 -25.39 -13.39
C LYS A 626 6.49 -25.42 -14.69
N PHE A 627 6.01 -24.27 -15.15
CA PHE A 627 5.19 -24.09 -16.34
C PHE A 627 5.63 -22.83 -17.09
N SER A 628 5.15 -22.67 -18.33
CA SER A 628 5.43 -21.49 -19.16
C SER A 628 4.14 -20.77 -19.53
N SER A 629 4.20 -19.45 -19.59
CA SER A 629 3.11 -18.56 -20.04
C SER A 629 3.72 -17.22 -20.50
N ASP A 630 2.93 -16.38 -21.15
CA ASP A 630 3.34 -15.06 -21.63
C ASP A 630 3.39 -14.05 -20.47
N PHE A 631 4.40 -14.20 -19.60
CA PHE A 631 4.57 -13.36 -18.41
C PHE A 631 5.27 -12.03 -18.72
N ALA A 632 4.69 -10.97 -18.19
CA ALA A 632 5.29 -9.66 -18.06
C ALA A 632 5.15 -9.17 -16.59
N GLY A 633 5.95 -8.19 -16.19
CA GLY A 633 5.78 -7.53 -14.89
C GLY A 633 7.04 -6.84 -14.40
N LYS A 634 7.09 -6.54 -13.10
CA LYS A 634 8.16 -5.73 -12.52
C LYS A 634 8.46 -6.04 -11.06
N THR A 635 9.75 -5.99 -10.73
CA THR A 635 10.27 -5.99 -9.35
C THR A 635 10.29 -4.58 -8.73
N GLY A 636 10.17 -4.51 -7.42
CA GLY A 636 10.39 -3.30 -6.62
C GLY A 636 11.34 -3.57 -5.46
N THR A 637 12.12 -2.57 -5.11
CA THR A 637 12.94 -2.51 -3.88
C THR A 637 12.82 -1.08 -3.37
N SER A 638 12.47 -0.89 -2.10
CA SER A 638 12.46 0.43 -1.46
C SER A 638 13.81 0.78 -0.83
N GLN A 639 13.99 2.03 -0.41
CA GLN A 639 15.26 2.51 0.16
C GLN A 639 15.71 1.67 1.36
N ASN A 640 17.00 1.28 1.36
CA ASN A 640 17.61 0.40 2.36
C ASN A 640 16.92 -0.97 2.50
N TYR A 641 16.37 -1.52 1.41
CA TYR A 641 15.77 -2.87 1.37
C TYR A 641 14.68 -3.10 2.43
N LYS A 642 13.89 -2.08 2.77
CA LYS A 642 12.78 -2.22 3.75
C LYS A 642 11.63 -3.07 3.18
N ASP A 643 11.35 -2.85 1.90
CA ASP A 643 10.31 -3.52 1.12
C ASP A 643 10.94 -4.10 -0.15
N VAL A 644 10.51 -5.31 -0.53
CA VAL A 644 10.73 -5.84 -1.87
C VAL A 644 9.45 -6.41 -2.45
N TRP A 645 9.33 -6.30 -3.77
CA TRP A 645 8.09 -6.55 -4.51
C TRP A 645 8.37 -7.32 -5.79
N LEU A 646 7.39 -8.12 -6.21
CA LEU A 646 7.24 -8.57 -7.59
C LEU A 646 5.75 -8.59 -7.92
N VAL A 647 5.36 -7.81 -8.92
CA VAL A 647 4.04 -7.87 -9.54
C VAL A 647 4.23 -8.42 -10.95
N GLY A 648 3.55 -9.52 -11.27
CA GLY A 648 3.72 -10.24 -12.53
C GLY A 648 2.39 -10.80 -13.02
N TYR A 649 2.18 -10.75 -14.33
CA TYR A 649 0.90 -11.01 -14.97
C TYR A 649 1.03 -11.71 -16.32
N ASN A 650 -0.02 -12.42 -16.72
CA ASN A 650 -0.22 -12.98 -18.05
C ASN A 650 -1.65 -12.59 -18.54
N PRO A 651 -2.14 -13.06 -19.70
CA PRO A 651 -3.47 -12.66 -20.20
C PRO A 651 -4.66 -13.00 -19.30
N ASN A 652 -4.51 -13.91 -18.33
CA ASN A 652 -5.58 -14.35 -17.44
C ASN A 652 -5.52 -13.70 -16.07
N VAL A 653 -4.34 -13.70 -15.42
CA VAL A 653 -4.19 -13.32 -14.00
C VAL A 653 -3.02 -12.36 -13.75
N THR A 654 -3.11 -11.60 -12.66
CA THR A 654 -2.03 -10.80 -12.09
C THR A 654 -1.78 -11.23 -10.65
N LEU A 655 -0.53 -11.57 -10.31
CA LEU A 655 -0.08 -11.89 -8.96
C LEU A 655 0.88 -10.80 -8.47
N GLY A 656 0.51 -10.11 -7.40
CA GLY A 656 1.39 -9.23 -6.64
C GLY A 656 1.87 -9.89 -5.35
N VAL A 657 3.13 -9.65 -4.99
CA VAL A 657 3.73 -10.08 -3.73
C VAL A 657 4.61 -8.95 -3.17
N TRP A 658 4.46 -8.67 -1.87
CA TRP A 658 5.33 -7.85 -1.03
C TRP A 658 6.00 -8.73 0.05
N LEU A 659 7.20 -8.32 0.45
CA LEU A 659 7.95 -8.87 1.58
C LEU A 659 8.64 -7.70 2.31
N GLY A 660 8.56 -7.68 3.64
CA GLY A 660 9.06 -6.60 4.51
C GLY A 660 8.85 -6.89 6.00
N TYR A 661 9.08 -5.93 6.88
CA TYR A 661 8.75 -6.02 8.32
C TYR A 661 7.66 -5.02 8.68
N ASP A 662 6.89 -5.29 9.75
CA ASP A 662 5.91 -4.37 10.34
C ASP A 662 6.51 -2.96 10.51
N LYS A 663 7.60 -2.87 11.30
CA LYS A 663 8.42 -1.67 11.49
C LYS A 663 9.39 -1.52 10.31
N ASN A 664 9.67 -0.29 9.87
CA ASN A 664 10.47 0.05 8.68
C ASN A 664 11.97 -0.31 8.79
N ARG A 665 12.29 -1.61 8.82
CA ARG A 665 13.62 -2.22 9.02
C ARG A 665 14.13 -2.90 7.73
N THR A 666 15.45 -2.92 7.52
CA THR A 666 16.08 -3.60 6.37
C THR A 666 15.93 -5.12 6.37
N LEU A 667 15.53 -5.68 5.23
CA LEU A 667 15.55 -7.12 4.92
C LEU A 667 16.97 -7.65 4.64
N TYR A 668 17.90 -6.76 4.30
CA TYR A 668 19.30 -7.09 4.04
C TYR A 668 20.01 -7.31 5.37
N GLN A 669 20.45 -8.55 5.59
CA GLN A 669 21.22 -9.00 6.74
C GLN A 669 22.49 -9.64 6.16
N PHE A 670 23.66 -9.08 6.47
CA PHE A 670 24.92 -9.47 5.83
C PHE A 670 25.63 -10.56 6.63
N ASN A 671 25.01 -11.75 6.68
CA ASN A 671 25.43 -12.86 7.54
C ASN A 671 25.50 -14.21 6.82
N GLY A 672 25.49 -14.23 5.48
CA GLY A 672 25.51 -15.44 4.63
C GLY A 672 24.25 -16.31 4.69
N THR A 673 23.46 -16.27 5.77
CA THR A 673 22.34 -17.19 6.04
C THR A 673 21.16 -17.05 5.07
N TYR A 674 21.00 -15.89 4.43
CA TYR A 674 19.83 -15.57 3.60
C TYR A 674 20.24 -14.98 2.26
N PHE A 675 19.57 -15.41 1.18
CA PHE A 675 19.69 -14.77 -0.15
C PHE A 675 19.43 -13.26 -0.10
N GLN A 676 19.90 -12.50 -1.11
CA GLN A 676 19.53 -11.09 -1.23
C GLN A 676 18.00 -10.92 -1.32
N PRO A 677 17.40 -9.86 -0.73
CA PRO A 677 15.95 -9.65 -0.72
C PRO A 677 15.29 -9.72 -2.11
N SER A 678 15.96 -9.22 -3.15
CA SER A 678 15.56 -9.31 -4.57
C SER A 678 15.43 -10.76 -5.08
N VAL A 679 16.23 -11.69 -4.57
CA VAL A 679 16.15 -13.13 -4.87
C VAL A 679 15.03 -13.79 -4.06
N ARG A 680 14.86 -13.41 -2.79
CA ARG A 680 13.78 -13.95 -1.93
C ARG A 680 12.40 -13.70 -2.54
N ILE A 681 12.13 -12.49 -3.02
CA ILE A 681 10.83 -12.14 -3.61
C ILE A 681 10.59 -12.83 -4.96
N ASN A 682 11.64 -12.99 -5.78
CA ASN A 682 11.60 -13.79 -7.01
C ASN A 682 11.19 -15.25 -6.72
N LEU A 683 11.81 -15.86 -5.70
CA LEU A 683 11.50 -17.23 -5.27
C LEU A 683 10.07 -17.34 -4.72
N LEU A 684 9.67 -16.45 -3.80
CA LEU A 684 8.35 -16.48 -3.17
C LEU A 684 7.21 -16.30 -4.18
N TRP A 685 7.34 -15.34 -5.10
CA TRP A 685 6.37 -15.15 -6.19
C TRP A 685 6.23 -16.41 -7.06
N ALA A 686 7.35 -17.04 -7.44
CA ALA A 686 7.31 -18.28 -8.20
C ALA A 686 6.73 -19.44 -7.39
N THR A 687 6.97 -19.52 -6.07
CA THR A 687 6.38 -20.53 -5.18
C THR A 687 4.85 -20.38 -5.09
N LEU A 688 4.34 -19.16 -4.90
CA LEU A 688 2.90 -18.87 -4.86
C LEU A 688 2.22 -19.13 -6.22
N MET A 689 2.85 -18.69 -7.32
CA MET A 689 2.35 -18.94 -8.67
C MET A 689 2.37 -20.43 -9.03
N ASN A 690 3.39 -21.18 -8.61
CA ASN A 690 3.45 -22.63 -8.75
C ASN A 690 2.34 -23.33 -7.94
N ALA A 691 2.01 -22.85 -6.73
CA ALA A 691 0.93 -23.42 -5.92
C ALA A 691 -0.46 -23.14 -6.52
N ALA A 692 -0.67 -21.94 -7.08
CA ALA A 692 -1.89 -21.62 -7.82
C ALA A 692 -2.06 -22.52 -9.06
N TYR A 693 -0.96 -22.79 -9.79
CA TYR A 693 -0.98 -23.68 -10.96
C TYR A 693 -1.41 -25.12 -10.62
N ASP A 694 -1.04 -25.67 -9.45
CA ASP A 694 -1.46 -27.03 -9.06
C ASP A 694 -2.99 -27.17 -8.91
N VAL A 695 -3.68 -26.07 -8.60
CA VAL A 695 -5.14 -26.06 -8.39
C VAL A 695 -5.89 -25.67 -9.67
N LYS A 696 -5.37 -24.70 -10.44
CA LYS A 696 -6.04 -24.13 -11.63
C LYS A 696 -5.07 -24.00 -12.81
N PRO A 697 -4.52 -25.10 -13.35
CA PRO A 697 -3.45 -25.04 -14.34
C PRO A 697 -3.84 -24.27 -15.61
N GLU A 698 -5.08 -24.41 -16.10
CA GLU A 698 -5.54 -23.72 -17.31
C GLU A 698 -5.76 -22.20 -17.14
N LEU A 699 -6.09 -21.77 -15.92
CA LEU A 699 -6.21 -20.35 -15.58
C LEU A 699 -4.82 -19.71 -15.43
N ILE A 700 -3.93 -20.40 -14.71
CA ILE A 700 -2.62 -19.87 -14.31
C ILE A 700 -1.57 -19.98 -15.42
N ALA A 701 -1.57 -21.06 -16.22
CA ALA A 701 -0.81 -21.15 -17.45
C ALA A 701 -1.68 -20.74 -18.65
N ALA A 702 -1.87 -19.42 -18.81
CA ALA A 702 -2.66 -18.87 -19.91
C ALA A 702 -2.13 -19.38 -21.27
N LYS A 703 -3.01 -20.05 -22.02
CA LYS A 703 -2.75 -20.58 -23.37
C LYS A 703 -2.67 -19.45 -24.42
N GLU A 704 -3.39 -18.36 -24.17
CA GLU A 704 -3.34 -17.14 -24.98
C GLU A 704 -2.04 -16.35 -24.74
N ARG A 705 -1.67 -15.53 -25.72
CA ARG A 705 -0.63 -14.50 -25.60
C ARG A 705 -1.23 -13.11 -25.77
N PHE A 706 -0.58 -12.07 -25.25
CA PHE A 706 -1.00 -10.70 -25.52
C PHE A 706 -0.95 -10.42 -27.02
N GLN A 707 -2.10 -10.02 -27.59
CA GLN A 707 -2.25 -9.79 -29.02
C GLN A 707 -1.77 -8.39 -29.40
N LYS A 708 -0.90 -8.30 -30.40
CA LYS A 708 -0.33 -7.03 -30.88
C LYS A 708 -1.38 -6.21 -31.65
N PRO A 709 -1.74 -4.98 -31.21
CA PRO A 709 -2.69 -4.14 -31.93
C PRO A 709 -2.17 -3.69 -33.30
N LYS A 710 -3.07 -3.50 -34.28
CA LYS A 710 -2.76 -3.13 -35.69
C LYS A 710 -1.95 -1.83 -35.85
N ASN A 711 -2.02 -0.95 -34.85
CA ASN A 711 -1.31 0.33 -34.82
C ASN A 711 0.04 0.27 -34.09
N VAL A 712 0.41 -0.85 -33.46
CA VAL A 712 1.77 -1.05 -32.97
C VAL A 712 2.64 -1.50 -34.15
N VAL A 713 3.63 -0.69 -34.51
CA VAL A 713 4.52 -0.91 -35.66
C VAL A 713 5.97 -1.02 -35.21
N TYR A 714 6.77 -1.79 -35.93
CA TYR A 714 8.22 -1.65 -35.86
C TYR A 714 8.63 -0.44 -36.70
N ALA A 715 9.49 0.42 -36.16
CA ALA A 715 10.04 1.56 -36.88
C ALA A 715 11.52 1.76 -36.53
N SER A 716 12.31 2.20 -37.51
CA SER A 716 13.73 2.53 -37.34
C SER A 716 13.91 3.97 -36.84
N PHE A 717 14.84 4.17 -35.92
CA PHE A 717 15.18 5.44 -35.31
C PHE A 717 16.68 5.50 -34.99
N CYS A 718 17.19 6.70 -34.78
CA CYS A 718 18.56 6.88 -34.34
C CYS A 718 18.68 6.51 -32.84
N GLY A 719 19.49 5.50 -32.53
CA GLY A 719 19.66 4.93 -31.19
C GLY A 719 20.37 5.81 -30.16
N ILE A 720 20.64 7.08 -30.50
CA ILE A 720 21.17 8.11 -29.59
C ILE A 720 20.16 9.24 -29.38
N SER A 721 19.48 9.72 -30.44
CA SER A 721 18.57 10.88 -30.37
C SER A 721 17.08 10.55 -30.38
N GLY A 722 16.69 9.31 -30.70
CA GLY A 722 15.30 8.88 -30.81
C GLY A 722 14.56 9.40 -32.04
N MET A 723 15.23 10.20 -32.89
CA MET A 723 14.67 10.79 -34.10
C MET A 723 14.74 9.82 -35.30
N ALA A 724 14.14 10.16 -36.43
CA ALA A 724 14.25 9.34 -37.65
C ALA A 724 15.72 9.28 -38.13
N PRO A 725 16.21 8.17 -38.69
CA PRO A 725 17.63 8.00 -39.02
C PRO A 725 18.20 9.09 -39.94
N SER A 726 19.30 9.71 -39.53
CA SER A 726 20.13 10.56 -40.39
C SER A 726 21.19 9.74 -41.13
N LYS A 727 21.81 10.32 -42.17
CA LYS A 727 23.01 9.73 -42.79
C LYS A 727 24.12 9.50 -41.76
N ALA A 728 24.36 10.47 -40.87
CA ALA A 728 25.40 10.37 -39.84
C ALA A 728 25.13 9.20 -38.87
N CYS A 729 23.90 9.09 -38.35
CA CYS A 729 23.52 8.00 -37.45
C CYS A 729 23.54 6.61 -38.16
N SER A 730 23.22 6.58 -39.45
CA SER A 730 23.27 5.36 -40.28
C SER A 730 24.72 4.92 -40.52
N ASN A 731 25.59 5.83 -40.96
CA ASN A 731 27.02 5.58 -41.19
C ASN A 731 27.75 5.18 -39.90
N ALA A 732 27.30 5.68 -38.74
CA ALA A 732 27.83 5.32 -37.43
C ALA A 732 27.37 3.93 -36.92
N GLY A 733 26.47 3.24 -37.63
CA GLY A 733 25.88 1.97 -37.16
C GLY A 733 24.92 2.13 -35.97
N LEU A 734 24.45 3.34 -35.68
CA LEU A 734 23.67 3.68 -34.48
C LEU A 734 22.15 3.55 -34.67
N VAL A 735 21.69 3.12 -35.84
CA VAL A 735 20.26 2.95 -36.12
C VAL A 735 19.73 1.70 -35.41
N ARG A 736 18.68 1.89 -34.61
CA ARG A 736 17.93 0.82 -33.93
C ARG A 736 16.51 0.75 -34.51
N SER A 737 15.83 -0.39 -34.31
CA SER A 737 14.43 -0.58 -34.72
C SER A 737 13.66 -1.27 -33.62
N ASP A 738 12.50 -0.72 -33.25
CA ASP A 738 11.68 -1.23 -32.14
C ASP A 738 10.20 -0.80 -32.28
N LEU A 739 9.37 -1.15 -31.30
CA LEU A 739 7.93 -0.90 -31.27
C LEU A 739 7.58 0.55 -30.96
N PHE A 740 6.72 1.14 -31.81
CA PHE A 740 6.07 2.44 -31.62
C PHE A 740 4.57 2.33 -31.88
N ILE A 741 3.79 3.23 -31.27
CA ILE A 741 2.43 3.51 -31.73
C ILE A 741 2.54 4.27 -33.07
N ARG A 742 1.81 3.85 -34.11
CA ARG A 742 1.91 4.39 -35.49
C ARG A 742 1.82 5.92 -35.58
N LYS A 743 1.02 6.57 -34.71
CA LYS A 743 0.91 8.05 -34.61
C LYS A 743 2.18 8.74 -34.08
N PHE A 744 3.03 8.02 -33.34
CA PHE A 744 4.22 8.52 -32.65
C PHE A 744 5.55 7.99 -33.23
N VAL A 745 5.53 7.35 -34.41
CA VAL A 745 6.76 7.02 -35.14
C VAL A 745 7.55 8.31 -35.41
N PRO A 746 8.84 8.39 -35.06
CA PRO A 746 9.65 9.59 -35.29
C PRO A 746 9.67 9.99 -36.77
N ARG A 747 9.39 11.27 -37.05
CA ARG A 747 9.40 11.83 -38.42
C ARG A 747 10.44 12.92 -38.66
N LYS A 748 10.83 13.66 -37.62
CA LYS A 748 11.96 14.60 -37.72
C LYS A 748 13.23 13.76 -37.95
N VAL A 749 13.99 14.08 -38.99
CA VAL A 749 15.32 13.49 -39.20
C VAL A 749 16.25 13.93 -38.08
N ASP A 750 17.05 13.00 -37.59
CA ASP A 750 18.06 13.20 -36.57
C ASP A 750 19.05 14.32 -36.95
N ASP A 751 19.19 15.29 -36.05
CA ASP A 751 20.11 16.41 -36.15
C ASP A 751 21.08 16.51 -34.96
N SER A 752 21.22 15.43 -34.18
CA SER A 752 22.04 15.41 -32.95
C SER A 752 23.55 15.45 -33.20
N PHE A 753 24.02 15.01 -34.38
CA PHE A 753 25.43 14.93 -34.72
C PHE A 753 25.96 16.14 -35.49
N VAL A 754 27.24 16.43 -35.28
CA VAL A 754 28.10 17.10 -36.25
C VAL A 754 28.46 16.06 -37.33
N SER A 755 28.39 16.40 -38.62
CA SER A 755 28.51 15.41 -39.69
C SER A 755 29.94 14.90 -39.87
N SER A 756 30.09 13.66 -40.37
CA SER A 756 31.39 13.05 -40.70
C SER A 756 32.13 13.71 -41.88
N GLU A 757 31.60 14.82 -42.41
CA GLU A 757 32.21 15.62 -43.48
C GLU A 757 32.82 16.92 -42.92
N THR A 758 32.64 17.25 -41.62
CA THR A 758 33.21 18.47 -41.06
C THR A 758 34.73 18.42 -41.01
N ARG A 759 35.34 19.46 -41.55
CA ARG A 759 36.75 19.80 -41.36
C ARG A 759 36.90 20.69 -40.13
N THR A 760 38.03 20.60 -39.45
CA THR A 760 38.37 21.49 -38.34
C THR A 760 39.63 22.29 -38.63
N VAL A 761 39.78 23.43 -37.96
CA VAL A 761 41.01 24.23 -37.96
C VAL A 761 41.52 24.41 -36.54
N LYS A 762 42.81 24.75 -36.42
CA LYS A 762 43.40 25.18 -35.15
C LYS A 762 43.67 26.67 -35.19
N ILE A 763 43.32 27.36 -34.10
CA ILE A 763 43.54 28.79 -33.91
C ILE A 763 44.01 28.97 -32.47
N ASN A 764 45.23 29.47 -32.27
CA ASN A 764 45.85 29.67 -30.96
C ASN A 764 45.83 28.42 -30.04
N GLY A 765 45.95 27.23 -30.63
CA GLY A 765 45.96 25.94 -29.93
C GLY A 765 44.57 25.32 -29.71
N GLU A 766 43.50 26.11 -29.72
CA GLU A 766 42.13 25.60 -29.69
C GLU A 766 41.66 25.11 -31.07
N THR A 767 40.66 24.23 -31.08
CA THR A 767 40.10 23.62 -32.31
C THR A 767 38.70 24.15 -32.59
N TYR A 768 38.46 24.56 -33.84
CA TYR A 768 37.21 25.16 -34.31
C TYR A 768 36.68 24.44 -35.55
N LEU A 769 35.38 24.56 -35.84
CA LEU A 769 34.81 24.17 -37.13
C LEU A 769 35.43 25.01 -38.25
N ALA A 770 35.79 24.37 -39.36
CA ALA A 770 36.08 25.06 -40.60
C ALA A 770 34.79 25.68 -41.19
N LEU A 771 34.93 26.78 -41.92
CA LEU A 771 33.88 27.37 -42.74
C LEU A 771 33.90 26.75 -44.14
N ASP A 772 32.81 26.86 -44.89
CA ASP A 772 32.75 26.39 -46.29
C ASP A 772 33.77 27.10 -47.22
N SER A 773 34.27 28.28 -46.82
CA SER A 773 35.33 29.02 -47.52
C SER A 773 36.75 28.76 -46.98
N THR A 774 36.91 28.02 -45.88
CA THR A 774 38.23 27.74 -45.30
C THR A 774 39.07 26.92 -46.29
N PRO A 775 40.28 27.36 -46.68
CA PRO A 775 41.11 26.63 -47.62
C PRO A 775 41.49 25.24 -47.11
N GLU A 776 41.25 24.21 -47.93
CA GLU A 776 41.38 22.80 -47.49
C GLU A 776 42.76 22.48 -46.91
N GLU A 777 43.82 23.11 -47.43
CA GLU A 777 45.20 22.85 -47.02
C GLU A 777 45.50 23.26 -45.57
N PHE A 778 44.67 24.11 -44.95
CA PHE A 778 44.79 24.48 -43.53
C PHE A 778 43.87 23.68 -42.60
N THR A 779 43.01 22.81 -43.16
CA THR A 779 42.08 21.99 -42.38
C THR A 779 42.71 20.69 -41.86
N TYR A 780 42.06 20.10 -40.86
CA TYR A 780 42.26 18.72 -40.43
C TYR A 780 40.96 17.93 -40.64
N PRO A 781 41.00 16.67 -41.12
CA PRO A 781 39.82 15.82 -41.16
C PRO A 781 39.37 15.45 -39.74
N SER A 782 38.08 15.60 -39.41
CA SER A 782 37.59 15.17 -38.11
C SER A 782 37.37 13.65 -38.10
N ASN A 783 38.36 12.90 -37.62
CA ASN A 783 38.26 11.46 -37.39
C ASN A 783 37.33 11.17 -36.19
N GLY A 784 36.02 11.28 -36.39
CA GLY A 784 34.99 10.96 -35.41
C GLY A 784 33.64 11.56 -35.76
N ILE A 785 32.58 10.99 -35.19
CA ILE A 785 31.23 11.57 -35.17
C ILE A 785 30.99 12.08 -33.75
N SER A 786 30.59 13.35 -33.63
CA SER A 786 30.47 14.07 -32.36
C SER A 786 29.04 14.56 -32.14
N LEU A 787 28.58 14.60 -30.89
CA LEU A 787 27.28 15.16 -30.53
C LEU A 787 27.33 16.68 -30.39
N LYS A 788 26.29 17.37 -30.88
CA LYS A 788 26.09 18.81 -30.70
C LYS A 788 25.87 19.16 -29.23
N LYS A 789 26.41 20.30 -28.81
CA LYS A 789 26.31 20.81 -27.43
C LYS A 789 24.86 21.02 -27.00
N GLU A 790 24.04 21.56 -27.89
CA GLU A 790 22.63 21.84 -27.67
C GLU A 790 21.84 20.54 -27.45
N PHE A 791 22.21 19.48 -28.17
CA PHE A 791 21.62 18.15 -27.99
C PHE A 791 22.02 17.54 -26.64
N ILE A 792 23.30 17.62 -26.26
CA ILE A 792 23.81 17.17 -24.94
C ILE A 792 23.07 17.88 -23.80
N THR A 793 22.99 19.22 -23.84
CA THR A 793 22.25 20.02 -22.84
C THR A 793 20.78 19.62 -22.80
N LYS A 794 20.15 19.38 -23.96
CA LYS A 794 18.74 18.95 -24.03
C LYS A 794 18.50 17.60 -23.38
N ILE A 795 19.33 16.58 -23.63
CA ILE A 795 19.10 15.23 -23.09
C ILE A 795 19.51 15.09 -21.61
N LEU A 796 20.45 15.90 -21.13
CA LEU A 796 20.77 16.00 -19.70
C LEU A 796 19.70 16.79 -18.92
N GLY A 797 19.00 17.72 -19.57
CA GLY A 797 17.86 18.46 -19.00
C GLY A 797 18.22 19.29 -17.76
N ARG A 798 17.20 19.66 -16.96
CA ARG A 798 17.38 20.50 -15.76
C ARG A 798 18.18 19.83 -14.62
N PHE A 799 18.44 18.53 -14.73
CA PHE A 799 19.29 17.79 -13.79
C PHE A 799 20.78 17.84 -14.15
N GLY A 800 21.14 18.17 -15.40
CA GLY A 800 22.53 18.11 -15.85
C GLY A 800 23.10 16.69 -15.75
N GLY A 801 24.38 16.59 -15.39
CA GLY A 801 25.17 15.35 -15.35
C GLY A 801 26.52 15.54 -16.04
N ASN A 802 27.40 14.53 -16.01
CA ASN A 802 28.66 14.60 -16.77
C ASN A 802 28.40 14.21 -18.26
N PRO A 803 28.64 15.10 -19.24
CA PRO A 803 28.51 14.78 -20.66
C PRO A 803 29.33 13.57 -21.11
N ASP A 804 30.54 13.38 -20.58
CA ASP A 804 31.47 12.33 -20.98
C ASP A 804 30.92 10.92 -20.66
N LYS A 805 29.96 10.84 -19.72
CA LYS A 805 29.29 9.59 -19.32
C LYS A 805 28.12 9.21 -20.24
N LEU A 806 27.70 10.07 -21.16
CA LEU A 806 26.60 9.77 -22.09
C LEU A 806 26.92 8.63 -23.06
N LEU A 807 28.19 8.47 -23.43
CA LEU A 807 28.62 7.56 -24.51
C LEU A 807 29.47 6.37 -24.02
N GLY A 808 29.89 6.36 -22.75
CA GLY A 808 30.70 5.26 -22.18
C GLY A 808 32.00 5.03 -22.96
N GLU A 809 32.33 3.76 -23.22
CA GLU A 809 33.49 3.37 -24.03
C GLU A 809 33.19 3.33 -25.55
N SER A 810 32.23 4.13 -26.03
CA SER A 810 31.92 4.21 -27.45
C SER A 810 33.06 4.81 -28.28
N ILE A 811 33.13 4.41 -29.55
CA ILE A 811 33.98 5.03 -30.59
C ILE A 811 33.64 6.51 -30.87
N LEU A 812 32.51 6.99 -30.35
CA LEU A 812 32.03 8.37 -30.47
C LEU A 812 32.66 9.26 -29.39
N LYS A 813 33.36 10.32 -29.79
CA LYS A 813 33.89 11.31 -28.85
C LYS A 813 32.90 12.45 -28.66
N VAL A 814 32.70 12.89 -27.41
CA VAL A 814 32.16 14.22 -27.13
C VAL A 814 33.24 15.23 -27.49
N VAL A 815 32.91 16.18 -28.37
CA VAL A 815 33.83 17.26 -28.75
C VAL A 815 33.05 18.57 -28.79
N ASP A 816 33.42 19.51 -27.93
CA ASP A 816 32.91 20.88 -27.90
C ASP A 816 33.54 21.70 -29.04
N ILE A 817 33.25 21.34 -30.29
CA ILE A 817 33.81 22.03 -31.46
C ILE A 817 33.15 23.40 -31.58
N LYS A 818 33.83 24.42 -31.06
CA LYS A 818 33.40 25.81 -31.14
C LYS A 818 33.28 26.24 -32.61
N GLN A 819 32.25 27.03 -32.93
CA GLN A 819 32.23 27.81 -34.17
C GLN A 819 33.03 29.09 -33.95
N PHE A 820 33.93 29.43 -34.88
CA PHE A 820 34.70 30.68 -34.81
C PHE A 820 33.96 31.80 -35.55
N ASN A 821 33.90 32.99 -34.94
CA ASN A 821 33.37 34.20 -35.58
C ASN A 821 34.53 35.08 -36.10
N PRO A 822 34.86 35.04 -37.41
CA PRO A 822 35.88 35.90 -38.01
C PRO A 822 35.45 37.37 -37.99
N ASP A 823 36.41 38.29 -38.09
CA ASP A 823 36.13 39.73 -38.26
C ASP A 823 36.17 40.19 -39.73
N GLN A 824 36.15 39.22 -40.67
CA GLN A 824 36.04 39.42 -42.12
C GLN A 824 37.13 40.35 -42.70
N SER A 825 38.27 40.45 -42.00
CA SER A 825 39.36 41.38 -42.29
C SER A 825 40.64 40.61 -42.50
N ALA A 826 41.33 40.84 -43.62
CA ALA A 826 42.54 40.12 -43.97
C ALA A 826 43.62 40.20 -42.85
N PRO A 827 44.36 39.11 -42.58
CA PRO A 827 45.34 39.08 -41.49
C PRO A 827 46.39 40.18 -41.55
N LYS A 828 46.86 40.61 -40.37
CA LYS A 828 48.03 41.48 -40.27
C LYS A 828 49.29 40.71 -40.73
N PRO A 829 50.18 41.34 -41.52
CA PRO A 829 51.38 40.69 -42.04
C PRO A 829 52.36 40.28 -40.93
N VAL A 830 53.22 39.32 -41.26
CA VAL A 830 54.26 38.77 -40.36
C VAL A 830 55.63 39.41 -40.62
N SER A 831 56.56 39.28 -39.68
CA SER A 831 57.98 39.55 -39.93
C SER A 831 58.66 38.30 -40.46
N VAL A 832 59.50 38.39 -41.51
CA VAL A 832 60.14 37.24 -42.18
C VAL A 832 61.67 37.40 -42.22
N THR A 833 62.39 36.34 -41.85
CA THR A 833 63.86 36.29 -41.79
C THR A 833 64.37 35.05 -42.53
N LEU A 834 65.41 35.22 -43.35
CA LEU A 834 66.15 34.12 -43.97
C LEU A 834 67.55 34.04 -43.35
N LYS A 835 67.90 32.90 -42.75
CA LYS A 835 69.23 32.66 -42.15
C LYS A 835 69.81 31.36 -42.69
N GLY A 836 70.82 31.48 -43.55
CA GLY A 836 71.30 30.35 -44.35
C GLY A 836 70.16 29.76 -45.19
N ASN A 837 70.04 28.44 -45.18
CA ASN A 837 68.98 27.70 -45.89
C ASN A 837 67.69 27.53 -45.06
N THR A 838 67.41 28.40 -44.09
CA THR A 838 66.16 28.36 -43.29
C THR A 838 65.43 29.69 -43.33
N LEU A 839 64.19 29.66 -43.84
CA LEU A 839 63.23 30.75 -43.75
C LEU A 839 62.46 30.62 -42.43
N SER A 840 62.28 31.70 -41.67
CA SER A 840 61.43 31.74 -40.47
C SER A 840 60.59 33.02 -40.42
N TRP A 841 59.49 32.99 -39.69
CA TRP A 841 58.60 34.15 -39.54
C TRP A 841 57.96 34.25 -38.15
N SER A 842 57.47 35.44 -37.81
CA SER A 842 56.67 35.66 -36.60
C SER A 842 55.27 35.06 -36.75
N SER A 843 54.57 34.82 -35.64
CA SER A 843 53.11 34.72 -35.70
C SER A 843 52.51 36.03 -36.23
N SER A 844 51.32 35.94 -36.84
CA SER A 844 50.49 37.12 -37.08
C SER A 844 49.79 37.52 -35.78
N PRO A 845 49.59 38.82 -35.51
CA PRO A 845 48.77 39.30 -34.40
C PRO A 845 47.25 39.29 -34.69
N SER A 846 46.79 38.78 -35.85
CA SER A 846 45.37 38.52 -36.10
C SER A 846 44.89 37.27 -35.36
N ARG A 847 43.66 37.32 -34.84
CA ARG A 847 43.13 36.36 -33.85
C ARG A 847 42.58 35.05 -34.43
N ASP A 848 42.53 34.93 -35.76
CA ASP A 848 41.76 33.95 -36.51
C ASP A 848 42.57 33.23 -37.61
N VAL A 849 43.90 33.33 -37.53
CA VAL A 849 44.85 32.78 -38.49
C VAL A 849 44.97 31.26 -38.36
N VAL A 850 44.59 30.55 -39.43
CA VAL A 850 44.60 29.09 -39.55
C VAL A 850 45.90 28.54 -40.16
N GLY A 851 46.72 29.41 -40.76
CA GLY A 851 48.07 29.06 -41.20
C GLY A 851 48.74 30.14 -42.03
N TYR A 852 49.79 29.76 -42.75
CA TYR A 852 50.67 30.63 -43.50
C TYR A 852 50.98 30.00 -44.87
N ARG A 853 50.86 30.79 -45.94
CA ARG A 853 51.31 30.40 -47.29
C ARG A 853 52.70 30.99 -47.54
N VAL A 854 53.64 30.13 -47.95
CA VAL A 854 55.03 30.50 -48.24
C VAL A 854 55.27 30.45 -49.75
N TYR A 855 55.85 31.54 -50.25
CA TYR A 855 56.06 31.81 -51.67
C TYR A 855 57.55 31.93 -52.00
N ASP A 856 57.96 31.28 -53.09
CA ASP A 856 59.17 31.65 -53.82
C ASP A 856 58.84 32.84 -54.73
N LEU A 857 59.70 33.87 -54.65
CA LEU A 857 59.62 35.13 -55.38
C LEU A 857 60.87 35.36 -56.26
N SER A 858 61.84 34.45 -56.23
CA SER A 858 63.21 34.63 -56.76
C SER A 858 63.26 34.97 -58.25
N ASN A 859 62.27 34.50 -59.02
CA ASN A 859 62.17 34.69 -60.47
C ASN A 859 61.13 35.76 -60.86
N GLY A 860 60.78 36.69 -59.96
CA GLY A 860 59.86 37.80 -60.22
C GLY A 860 58.36 37.46 -60.24
N GLY A 861 57.99 36.18 -60.11
CA GLY A 861 56.60 35.71 -59.98
C GLY A 861 56.29 35.11 -58.60
N LYS A 862 55.02 35.12 -58.19
CA LYS A 862 54.53 34.52 -56.94
C LYS A 862 54.27 33.01 -57.14
N LYS A 863 55.17 32.13 -56.69
CA LYS A 863 54.98 30.67 -56.71
C LYS A 863 54.80 30.11 -55.30
N LEU A 864 53.67 29.46 -55.01
CA LEU A 864 53.47 28.76 -53.73
C LEU A 864 54.45 27.59 -53.62
N ILE A 865 55.15 27.46 -52.49
CA ILE A 865 56.10 26.37 -52.22
C ILE A 865 55.78 25.58 -50.95
N ALA A 866 55.06 26.17 -49.99
CA ALA A 866 54.55 25.46 -48.82
C ALA A 866 53.32 26.16 -48.22
N SER A 867 52.49 25.38 -47.53
CA SER A 867 51.47 25.87 -46.59
C SER A 867 51.75 25.25 -45.23
N VAL A 868 51.81 26.06 -44.18
CA VAL A 868 52.15 25.65 -42.80
C VAL A 868 51.01 26.03 -41.88
N LYS A 869 50.49 25.10 -41.08
CA LYS A 869 49.27 25.31 -40.29
C LYS A 869 49.54 26.06 -38.99
N SER A 870 48.51 26.70 -38.46
CA SER A 870 48.59 27.42 -37.18
C SER A 870 48.94 26.45 -36.04
N GLY A 871 50.03 26.74 -35.32
CA GLY A 871 50.61 25.86 -34.29
C GLY A 871 51.70 24.91 -34.79
N GLU A 872 51.98 24.85 -36.10
CA GLU A 872 53.19 24.20 -36.61
C GLU A 872 54.41 25.13 -36.52
N ARG A 873 55.62 24.58 -36.74
CA ARG A 873 56.87 25.34 -36.64
C ARG A 873 56.93 26.42 -37.72
N LEU A 874 57.00 27.69 -37.33
CA LEU A 874 57.06 28.87 -38.22
C LEU A 874 58.46 29.05 -38.88
N SER A 875 59.00 27.97 -39.43
CA SER A 875 60.23 27.97 -40.23
C SER A 875 60.32 26.75 -41.14
N ILE A 876 60.73 26.92 -42.39
CA ILE A 876 60.98 25.84 -43.35
C ILE A 876 62.38 25.92 -43.96
N PRO A 877 62.98 24.78 -44.39
CA PRO A 877 64.19 24.80 -45.20
C PRO A 877 63.90 25.33 -46.61
N VAL A 878 64.79 26.17 -47.13
CA VAL A 878 64.72 26.77 -48.48
C VAL A 878 66.11 26.88 -49.12
N GLY A 879 66.18 27.16 -50.41
CA GLY A 879 67.44 27.43 -51.11
C GLY A 879 67.94 28.87 -50.94
N LYS A 880 69.01 29.24 -51.66
CA LYS A 880 69.28 30.65 -51.95
C LYS A 880 68.15 31.18 -52.84
N GLY A 881 67.50 32.27 -52.43
CA GLY A 881 66.39 32.89 -53.16
C GLY A 881 65.77 34.06 -52.41
N GLN A 882 64.76 34.69 -53.01
CA GLN A 882 63.87 35.62 -52.32
C GLN A 882 62.55 34.92 -52.03
N TYR A 883 62.09 34.99 -50.78
CA TYR A 883 60.86 34.34 -50.34
C TYR A 883 59.90 35.35 -49.72
N GLY A 884 58.62 34.97 -49.67
CA GLY A 884 57.60 35.74 -48.96
C GLY A 884 56.63 34.86 -48.21
N VAL A 885 56.06 35.38 -47.12
CA VAL A 885 55.06 34.68 -46.30
C VAL A 885 53.83 35.58 -46.16
N ALA A 886 52.64 34.98 -46.34
CA ALA A 886 51.37 35.58 -45.98
C ALA A 886 50.69 34.74 -44.90
N ALA A 887 50.08 35.40 -43.90
CA ALA A 887 49.17 34.76 -42.96
C ALA A 887 47.78 34.58 -43.60
N VAL A 888 47.07 33.51 -43.25
CA VAL A 888 45.76 33.16 -43.82
C VAL A 888 44.72 32.99 -42.71
N ASP A 889 43.60 33.71 -42.80
CA ASP A 889 42.48 33.57 -41.86
C ASP A 889 41.58 32.37 -42.16
N ILE A 890 40.67 32.08 -41.22
CA ILE A 890 39.66 31.02 -41.37
C ILE A 890 38.71 31.21 -42.58
N THR A 891 38.52 32.43 -43.08
CA THR A 891 37.69 32.69 -44.27
C THR A 891 38.43 32.47 -45.58
N GLY A 892 39.77 32.49 -45.56
CA GLY A 892 40.66 32.28 -46.69
C GLY A 892 41.41 33.53 -47.19
N LEU A 893 41.31 34.68 -46.52
CA LEU A 893 42.03 35.89 -46.92
C LEU A 893 43.51 35.81 -46.54
N GLU A 894 44.38 36.33 -47.42
CA GLU A 894 45.82 36.48 -47.19
C GLU A 894 46.17 37.88 -46.66
N SER A 895 47.13 37.96 -45.73
CA SER A 895 47.84 39.20 -45.43
C SER A 895 48.60 39.73 -46.65
N GLU A 896 49.09 40.97 -46.57
CA GLU A 896 50.21 41.39 -47.42
C GLU A 896 51.38 40.40 -47.28
N ILE A 897 52.06 40.13 -48.40
CA ILE A 897 53.18 39.17 -48.44
C ILE A 897 54.42 39.87 -47.88
N ALA A 898 54.80 39.52 -46.66
CA ALA A 898 56.06 39.95 -46.07
C ALA A 898 57.23 39.23 -46.75
N LYS A 899 58.22 39.98 -47.25
CA LYS A 899 59.30 39.47 -48.10
C LYS A 899 60.64 39.45 -47.36
N THR A 900 61.50 38.48 -47.69
CA THR A 900 62.91 38.51 -47.27
C THR A 900 63.63 39.70 -47.90
N GLN A 901 64.49 40.37 -47.12
CA GLN A 901 65.39 41.39 -47.66
C GLN A 901 66.36 40.78 -48.69
N PRO A 902 66.84 41.55 -49.68
CA PRO A 902 67.81 41.05 -50.67
C PRO A 902 69.14 40.65 -50.03
N ILE A 903 69.73 39.55 -50.50
CA ILE A 903 71.08 39.15 -50.11
C ILE A 903 72.08 39.99 -50.92
N GLN A 904 72.93 40.78 -50.24
CA GLN A 904 74.14 41.34 -50.85
C GLN A 904 75.29 40.35 -50.70
N GLU A 905 75.97 40.02 -51.80
CA GLU A 905 77.20 39.22 -51.78
C GLU A 905 78.44 40.15 -51.77
N PRO A 906 79.53 39.80 -51.04
CA PRO A 906 80.66 40.68 -50.80
C PRO A 906 81.74 40.64 -51.90
N SER A 907 82.50 41.74 -52.04
CA SER A 907 83.68 41.83 -52.93
C SER A 907 84.98 41.51 -52.18
N PRO A 908 85.90 40.69 -52.73
CA PRO A 908 87.08 40.20 -51.99
C PRO A 908 88.40 40.94 -52.30
N LYS A 909 89.29 40.97 -51.29
CA LYS A 909 90.77 41.00 -51.31
C LYS A 909 91.28 41.20 -49.88
N ASP A 910 92.45 40.72 -49.44
CA ASP A 910 93.17 39.46 -49.71
C ASP A 910 94.33 39.36 -48.71
N GLU A 911 94.62 38.15 -48.19
CA GLU A 911 95.87 37.78 -47.47
C GLU A 911 96.20 38.51 -46.13
N LYS A 912 96.90 37.93 -45.14
CA LYS A 912 97.42 36.56 -44.89
C LYS A 912 97.79 36.40 -43.39
N ILE A 913 97.69 35.16 -42.89
CA ILE A 913 98.57 34.52 -41.87
C ILE A 913 98.68 35.13 -40.45
N ASP A 914 98.96 34.38 -39.38
CA ASP A 914 98.46 33.07 -38.90
C ASP A 914 98.97 32.88 -37.44
N GLN A 915 98.39 31.91 -36.74
CA GLN A 915 98.79 31.29 -35.46
C GLN A 915 100.22 31.50 -34.92
N LYS A 916 100.34 31.60 -33.58
CA LYS A 916 100.73 30.46 -32.71
C LYS A 916 100.43 30.69 -31.20
N PRO A 917 100.39 29.63 -30.35
CA PRO A 917 99.82 29.65 -28.99
C PRO A 917 100.89 29.30 -27.92
N PRO A 918 100.60 28.45 -26.90
CA PRO A 918 100.01 28.73 -25.57
C PRO A 918 101.08 28.63 -24.44
N LYS A 919 100.67 28.26 -23.19
CA LYS A 919 101.45 28.09 -21.93
C LYS A 919 101.71 29.42 -21.18
N GLU A 920 101.93 29.49 -19.85
CA GLU A 920 101.76 28.54 -18.72
C GLU A 920 101.72 29.29 -17.36
N ASN A 921 101.32 28.59 -16.28
CA ASN A 921 101.76 28.73 -14.87
C ASN A 921 101.92 30.13 -14.17
N GLY A 922 101.01 30.44 -13.25
CA GLY A 922 101.28 30.40 -11.79
C GLY A 922 101.97 31.55 -11.01
N LYS A 923 101.34 31.86 -9.85
CA LYS A 923 101.88 32.41 -8.56
C LYS A 923 102.01 33.94 -8.28
N ASP A 924 101.20 34.35 -7.29
CA ASP A 924 101.46 35.12 -6.06
C ASP A 924 102.13 36.53 -6.07
N LYS A 925 101.41 37.57 -5.59
CA LYS A 925 101.54 38.13 -4.20
C LYS A 925 100.68 39.39 -3.89
N ASN A 926 99.87 39.29 -2.82
CA ASN A 926 99.47 40.23 -1.72
C ASN A 926 99.99 41.70 -1.64
N PRO A 927 99.42 42.60 -0.77
CA PRO A 927 98.17 42.60 0.06
C PRO A 927 97.36 43.96 -0.08
N PRO A 928 96.43 44.45 0.80
CA PRO A 928 95.87 43.93 2.08
C PRO A 928 94.33 44.03 2.36
N ALA A 929 93.83 43.09 3.18
CA ALA A 929 92.90 43.19 4.35
C ALA A 929 91.50 43.89 4.26
N THR A 930 90.45 43.53 5.02
CA THR A 930 90.30 42.70 6.25
C THR A 930 89.17 41.62 6.20
N ASP A 931 89.14 40.76 7.23
CA ASP A 931 88.41 39.49 7.52
C ASP A 931 86.99 39.67 8.16
N PRO A 932 86.17 38.63 8.55
CA PRO A 932 85.98 37.17 8.20
C PRO A 932 84.54 36.90 7.65
N SER A 933 83.88 35.71 7.56
CA SER A 933 84.11 34.26 7.25
C SER A 933 82.71 33.65 6.84
N ASP A 934 82.28 32.36 6.76
CA ASP A 934 82.74 31.00 7.11
C ASP A 934 81.88 29.87 6.42
N GLY A 935 82.18 28.56 6.61
CA GLY A 935 81.22 27.42 6.47
C GLY A 935 81.23 26.50 5.20
N GLN A 936 81.16 25.17 5.38
CA GLN A 936 81.24 24.06 4.36
C GLN A 936 80.36 22.84 4.77
N ASN A 937 80.04 21.74 4.03
CA ASN A 937 80.36 21.14 2.70
C ASN A 937 79.06 20.41 2.15
N GLN A 938 78.89 19.63 1.06
CA GLN A 938 79.66 18.66 0.21
C GLN A 938 79.85 17.23 0.84
N GLU A 939 79.82 16.07 0.14
CA GLU A 939 80.04 15.67 -1.29
C GLU A 939 79.03 14.61 -1.88
N ASP A 940 79.38 14.00 -3.03
CA ASP A 940 78.61 13.21 -4.05
C ASP A 940 79.31 11.81 -4.29
N PRO A 941 79.20 11.00 -5.39
CA PRO A 941 78.23 10.82 -6.50
C PRO A 941 77.87 9.32 -6.90
N ASP A 942 77.09 9.16 -7.99
CA ASP A 942 76.66 7.92 -8.72
C ASP A 942 77.73 7.34 -9.71
N PRO A 943 77.71 6.05 -10.17
CA PRO A 943 77.12 5.73 -11.50
C PRO A 943 76.57 4.29 -11.77
N ASN A 944 75.76 4.17 -12.84
CA ASN A 944 75.20 2.95 -13.48
C ASN A 944 76.21 1.94 -14.12
N ASN A 945 75.80 0.65 -14.32
CA ASN A 945 75.43 0.04 -15.64
C ASN A 945 75.60 -1.52 -15.75
N GLN A 946 74.75 -2.22 -16.54
CA GLN A 946 74.90 -3.59 -17.15
C GLN A 946 75.07 -4.85 -16.23
N GLU A 947 74.69 -6.11 -16.54
CA GLU A 947 73.74 -6.77 -17.49
C GLU A 947 73.44 -8.25 -16.98
N PRO A 948 72.64 -9.14 -17.65
CA PRO A 948 72.07 -10.42 -17.08
C PRO A 948 73.06 -11.65 -17.16
N PRO A 949 72.72 -12.94 -16.81
CA PRO A 949 71.38 -13.57 -16.72
C PRO A 949 71.13 -14.72 -15.69
N ASP A 950 69.93 -15.33 -15.85
CA ASP A 950 69.58 -16.77 -15.70
C ASP A 950 68.80 -17.28 -14.46
N GLN A 951 68.02 -18.36 -14.70
CA GLN A 951 67.27 -19.31 -13.84
C GLN A 951 67.18 -19.05 -12.31
N ASN A 952 66.02 -19.26 -11.64
CA ASN A 952 65.27 -20.53 -11.60
C ASN A 952 63.83 -20.38 -11.04
N ALA A 953 63.06 -21.48 -10.97
CA ALA A 953 61.68 -21.50 -10.44
C ALA A 953 61.54 -22.25 -9.09
N GLN A 954 60.60 -21.83 -8.22
CA GLN A 954 59.94 -22.70 -7.23
C GLN A 954 58.69 -22.06 -6.57
N GLU A 955 57.55 -22.77 -6.68
CA GLU A 955 56.46 -22.81 -5.68
C GLU A 955 56.91 -23.68 -4.48
N PRO A 956 56.30 -23.63 -3.26
CA PRO A 956 54.85 -23.55 -2.95
C PRO A 956 54.52 -22.48 -1.87
N SER A 957 53.36 -22.40 -1.20
CA SER A 957 52.27 -23.38 -0.97
C SER A 957 50.88 -22.77 -0.73
N GLU A 958 49.86 -23.59 -0.97
CA GLU A 958 48.50 -23.42 -0.44
C GLU A 958 48.48 -23.62 1.08
N GLU A 959 47.50 -23.03 1.78
CA GLU A 959 46.62 -23.82 2.66
C GLU A 959 45.24 -23.12 2.79
N ASN A 960 44.21 -23.88 3.16
CA ASN A 960 42.84 -23.39 3.32
C ASN A 960 42.61 -22.88 4.76
N ASP A 961 41.64 -21.98 4.96
CA ASP A 961 40.37 -22.43 5.54
C ASP A 961 39.24 -21.40 5.49
N GLN A 962 38.01 -21.93 5.51
CA GLN A 962 36.76 -21.23 5.82
C GLN A 962 36.44 -21.42 7.32
N PRO A 963 35.71 -20.52 8.00
CA PRO A 963 34.39 -20.02 7.58
C PRO A 963 34.28 -18.51 7.30
#